data_AF-A0A0C9XDB6-F1
#
_entry.id   AF-A0A0C9XDB6-F1
#
_cell.length_a   1.000
_cell.length_b   1.000
_cell.length_c   1.000
_cell.angle_alpha   90.00
_cell.angle_beta   90.00
_cell.angle_gamma   90.00
#
_symmetry.space_group_name_H-M   'P 1'
#
loop_
_entity.id
_entity.type
_entity.pdbx_description
1 polymer ?
#
loop_
_entity_poly.entity_id
_entity_poly.type
_entity_poly.pdbx_seq_one_letter_code
_entity_poly.pdbx_strand_id
1 'polypeptide(L)'
;MLHKSKPNTPTGNHGESQSWFSPDVDLGLSDAQILADIDKSMAQGNRSPDGSSDSEEQSEQDYAAFRTITTFLHIIQRWPDLRRSNIQERNPDIWPNDRLVLKLCNAFATLSVMQHEIVAVGVAFHPVGREPPVDLLLSMQEFENFDILFNENPRGIHLTELNEIAGNQIRVPNPPKALKEALGAEPPSEQPFNENPRESHLTESNKIPGNQIGVPNPPDALKEALGAEPQNKNLLRYLMKLKVTSDNPTLGEHIWMLQTIFNTFKSKQDIQDPLMHYLVVTCFPKMWARIDHPRSAFYTEVLGSIQPRGSGFIKSEVPLASLETSNTSPGPVVFNEPAKKNAEDLQFLKVLVSRRDFGEDEFPVLHKRYTETNQQLDVCLYDEETCQEFCSVVNLVLKGFRESLSVFASYRLALIEKKENPKKPHKDAYFDVYQYGYMLHMLCRGAALPMYLKNVNPLLSDFHRPAPKRVYLFKEKSANKLVEIEREEPEAEKEELGVELEDGLEADNKDFEFSAEPEEESAEKGPHAWQICLRWIKLLVSYFSAASMLINHLSIQQFPIINVHLLRNSPGDNTLLSWKTLLKDPSYFPSRTLDPRDRTNEEIISMLEQAISFKPSHHGFRLQHIREDWEEIMKDEPADANKRLEIAEDFDRRFQAIEATIGIRGCLKYARDISNRLKNWKGARPGTTLSSLILNDIDSMVELCYVLSQFEKPGDFKGTVHCEANIANFLSNRNPQSQVPKEYGRIIAVSKNNCPSCHTLLGILEKDGRPFLSRGPHKIVFPCSLPLNLKQSVVDKMNKKFGAQLRKELLDFLNDMESRPRSYSSGSNVSSKGSAGMPNSPYHQPVQFAIESDEEE
;
A
#
# COMPACT_ATOMS: atom_id res chain seq x y z
N MET A 1 27.73 80.24 -13.86
CA MET A 1 27.87 78.88 -14.44
C MET A 1 27.45 77.87 -13.41
N LEU A 2 26.20 77.40 -13.47
CA LEU A 2 25.65 76.22 -12.80
C LEU A 2 24.18 76.15 -13.24
N HIS A 3 23.83 75.22 -14.12
CA HIS A 3 22.43 74.95 -14.45
C HIS A 3 22.18 73.44 -14.47
N LYS A 4 21.22 73.05 -13.62
CA LYS A 4 20.55 71.75 -13.57
C LYS A 4 19.56 71.65 -14.73
N SER A 5 19.40 70.46 -15.30
CA SER A 5 18.21 70.07 -16.08
C SER A 5 17.90 68.58 -15.87
N LYS A 6 16.65 68.32 -15.47
CA LYS A 6 15.95 67.03 -15.38
C LYS A 6 15.78 66.38 -16.76
N PRO A 7 15.49 65.07 -16.84
CA PRO A 7 14.73 64.51 -17.94
C PRO A 7 13.34 64.01 -17.50
N ASN A 8 12.47 63.99 -18.50
CA ASN A 8 11.02 63.81 -18.49
C ASN A 8 10.59 62.35 -18.42
N THR A 9 9.39 62.15 -17.86
CA THR A 9 8.49 61.02 -18.11
C THR A 9 7.79 61.14 -19.47
N PRO A 10 7.37 60.01 -20.05
CA PRO A 10 6.09 59.98 -20.75
C PRO A 10 5.15 58.90 -20.20
N THR A 11 3.89 59.30 -20.22
CA THR A 11 2.63 58.66 -19.82
C THR A 11 2.36 57.31 -20.49
N GLY A 12 2.00 56.31 -19.67
CA GLY A 12 1.47 55.02 -20.11
C GLY A 12 -0.05 55.00 -20.10
N ASN A 13 -0.62 54.52 -21.21
CA ASN A 13 -2.05 54.24 -21.39
C ASN A 13 -2.49 53.03 -20.56
N HIS A 14 -3.68 53.13 -19.96
CA HIS A 14 -4.42 52.01 -19.39
C HIS A 14 -4.87 51.05 -20.50
N GLY A 15 -4.41 49.80 -20.41
CA GLY A 15 -4.93 48.66 -21.15
C GLY A 15 -5.36 47.58 -20.16
N GLU A 16 -6.60 47.13 -20.31
CA GLU A 16 -7.31 46.16 -19.49
C GLU A 16 -6.52 44.85 -19.30
N SER A 17 -6.31 44.43 -18.05
CA SER A 17 -5.72 43.14 -17.72
C SER A 17 -6.79 42.05 -17.74
N GLN A 18 -6.88 41.30 -18.83
CA GLN A 18 -7.54 40.00 -18.83
C GLN A 18 -6.67 39.00 -18.07
N SER A 19 -7.19 38.45 -16.97
CA SER A 19 -6.56 37.39 -16.20
C SER A 19 -6.62 36.07 -16.97
N TRP A 20 -5.54 35.74 -17.66
CA TRP A 20 -5.30 34.39 -18.19
C TRP A 20 -4.38 33.64 -17.24
N PHE A 21 -4.95 32.92 -16.27
CA PHE A 21 -4.27 31.81 -15.59
C PHE A 21 -5.31 30.74 -15.27
N SER A 22 -5.43 29.78 -16.19
CA SER A 22 -6.04 28.48 -15.91
C SER A 22 -4.88 27.53 -15.56
N PRO A 23 -4.79 26.99 -14.33
CA PRO A 23 -3.72 26.09 -13.95
C PRO A 23 -4.19 24.65 -14.15
N ASP A 24 -4.30 24.20 -15.41
CA ASP A 24 -4.42 22.77 -15.77
C ASP A 24 -4.23 22.66 -17.29
N VAL A 25 -3.00 22.87 -17.74
CA VAL A 25 -2.57 22.38 -19.05
C VAL A 25 -1.88 21.05 -18.78
N ASP A 26 -2.66 19.98 -18.90
CA ASP A 26 -2.14 18.63 -19.02
C ASP A 26 -1.08 18.63 -20.14
N LEU A 27 0.19 18.41 -19.77
CA LEU A 27 1.32 18.52 -20.70
C LEU A 27 1.30 17.42 -21.77
N GLY A 28 0.28 16.56 -21.83
CA GLY A 28 -0.37 16.15 -23.09
C GLY A 28 0.51 15.45 -24.13
N LEU A 29 1.71 15.01 -23.79
CA LEU A 29 2.42 14.03 -24.58
C LEU A 29 1.73 12.71 -24.29
N SER A 30 0.77 12.35 -25.16
CA SER A 30 0.18 11.01 -25.12
C SER A 30 1.31 9.98 -25.10
N ASP A 31 1.13 8.90 -24.34
CA ASP A 31 2.09 7.80 -24.29
C ASP A 31 2.51 7.35 -25.71
N ALA A 32 1.57 7.43 -26.66
CA ALA A 32 1.81 7.16 -28.09
C ALA A 32 2.83 8.12 -28.73
N GLN A 33 2.85 9.40 -28.36
CA GLN A 33 3.76 10.40 -28.94
C GLN A 33 5.17 10.26 -28.39
N ILE A 34 5.30 9.96 -27.09
CA ILE A 34 6.57 9.60 -26.46
C ILE A 34 7.12 8.33 -27.14
N LEU A 35 6.28 7.31 -27.35
CA LEU A 35 6.67 6.07 -28.05
C LEU A 35 7.07 6.31 -29.51
N ALA A 36 6.39 7.19 -30.23
CA ALA A 36 6.71 7.53 -31.61
C ALA A 36 8.07 8.25 -31.75
N ASP A 37 8.36 9.20 -30.86
CA ASP A 37 9.66 9.88 -30.82
C ASP A 37 10.79 8.92 -30.37
N ILE A 38 10.45 7.91 -29.55
CA ILE A 38 11.36 6.82 -29.20
C ILE A 38 11.73 5.99 -30.43
N ASP A 39 10.75 5.48 -31.16
CA ASP A 39 10.99 4.61 -32.31
C ASP A 39 11.77 5.35 -33.42
N LYS A 40 11.52 6.65 -33.59
CA LYS A 40 12.29 7.51 -34.50
C LYS A 40 13.76 7.68 -34.08
N SER A 41 14.05 7.82 -32.78
CA SER A 41 15.43 7.92 -32.28
C SER A 41 16.20 6.62 -32.39
N MET A 42 15.53 5.47 -32.20
CA MET A 42 16.17 4.16 -32.32
C MET A 42 16.50 3.81 -33.78
N ALA A 43 15.66 4.22 -34.73
CA ALA A 43 15.88 3.98 -36.16
C ALA A 43 17.12 4.71 -36.71
N GLN A 44 17.65 5.71 -36.01
CA GLN A 44 18.80 6.51 -36.44
C GLN A 44 20.13 6.10 -35.79
N GLY A 45 20.11 5.19 -34.79
CA GLY A 45 21.31 4.71 -34.10
C GLY A 45 21.99 3.55 -34.82
N ASN A 46 22.85 3.83 -35.81
CA ASN A 46 23.74 2.83 -36.41
C ASN A 46 24.85 2.44 -35.41
N ARG A 47 24.62 1.47 -34.52
CA ARG A 47 25.70 0.81 -33.77
C ARG A 47 26.29 -0.31 -34.63
N SER A 48 27.58 -0.21 -34.95
CA SER A 48 28.30 -1.22 -35.73
C SER A 48 28.39 -2.55 -34.96
N PRO A 49 28.28 -3.73 -35.62
CA PRO A 49 28.15 -5.03 -34.93
C PRO A 49 29.46 -5.65 -34.43
N ASP A 50 30.61 -4.98 -34.55
CA ASP A 50 31.92 -5.57 -34.25
C ASP A 50 32.36 -5.29 -32.80
N GLY A 51 32.16 -6.26 -31.90
CA GLY A 51 32.79 -6.29 -30.56
C GLY A 51 31.94 -6.98 -29.50
N SER A 52 32.24 -8.24 -29.16
CA SER A 52 31.43 -9.10 -28.28
C SER A 52 31.65 -8.92 -26.77
N SER A 53 32.53 -8.02 -26.32
CA SER A 53 32.77 -7.75 -24.88
C SER A 53 31.94 -6.57 -24.36
N ASP A 54 31.72 -5.56 -25.19
CA ASP A 54 31.18 -4.27 -24.74
C ASP A 54 29.66 -4.34 -24.51
N SER A 55 29.00 -5.39 -25.03
CA SER A 55 27.55 -5.57 -24.90
C SER A 55 27.10 -6.03 -23.51
N GLU A 56 27.91 -6.84 -22.80
CA GLU A 56 27.56 -7.34 -21.46
C GLU A 56 27.70 -6.22 -20.41
N GLU A 57 28.82 -5.48 -20.44
CA GLU A 57 29.05 -4.35 -19.53
C GLU A 57 28.00 -3.25 -19.71
N GLN A 58 27.64 -2.93 -20.97
CA GLN A 58 26.58 -1.95 -21.23
C GLN A 58 25.23 -2.41 -20.66
N SER A 59 24.88 -3.69 -20.87
CA SER A 59 23.64 -4.25 -20.31
C SER A 59 23.62 -4.11 -18.79
N GLU A 60 24.69 -4.46 -18.08
CA GLU A 60 24.77 -4.29 -16.62
C GLU A 60 24.59 -2.82 -16.19
N GLN A 61 25.20 -1.88 -16.92
CA GLN A 61 25.02 -0.44 -16.68
C GLN A 61 23.57 0.01 -16.91
N ASP A 62 22.88 -0.52 -17.92
CA ASP A 62 21.48 -0.17 -18.21
C ASP A 62 20.55 -0.64 -17.08
N TYR A 63 20.77 -1.83 -16.52
CA TYR A 63 20.03 -2.31 -15.34
C TYR A 63 20.35 -1.47 -14.08
N ALA A 64 21.63 -1.11 -13.88
CA ALA A 64 22.03 -0.24 -12.77
C ALA A 64 21.41 1.16 -12.89
N ALA A 65 21.32 1.69 -14.10
CA ALA A 65 20.64 2.96 -14.39
C ALA A 65 19.15 2.88 -14.01
N PHE A 66 18.46 1.82 -14.41
CA PHE A 66 17.05 1.62 -14.05
C PHE A 66 16.81 1.56 -12.54
N ARG A 67 17.65 0.80 -11.82
CA ARG A 67 17.61 0.72 -10.36
C ARG A 67 17.82 2.09 -9.72
N THR A 68 18.78 2.87 -10.20
CA THR A 68 19.03 4.23 -9.72
C THR A 68 17.85 5.15 -10.00
N ILE A 69 17.26 5.10 -11.21
CA ILE A 69 16.11 5.92 -11.60
C ILE A 69 14.93 5.66 -10.66
N THR A 70 14.54 4.40 -10.49
CA THR A 70 13.38 4.04 -9.65
C THR A 70 13.62 4.31 -8.17
N THR A 71 14.88 4.18 -7.71
CA THR A 71 15.27 4.57 -6.35
C THR A 71 15.07 6.07 -6.12
N PHE A 72 15.53 6.93 -7.03
CA PHE A 72 15.34 8.38 -6.87
C PHE A 72 13.91 8.83 -7.06
N LEU A 73 13.16 8.21 -7.99
CA LEU A 73 11.73 8.46 -8.10
C LEU A 73 11.00 8.14 -6.79
N HIS A 74 11.30 6.99 -6.17
CA HIS A 74 10.72 6.63 -4.89
C HIS A 74 11.02 7.68 -3.79
N ILE A 75 12.28 8.11 -3.70
CA ILE A 75 12.72 9.10 -2.72
C ILE A 75 11.99 10.44 -2.92
N ILE A 76 11.88 10.92 -4.16
CA ILE A 76 11.24 12.21 -4.48
C ILE A 76 9.71 12.13 -4.28
N GLN A 77 9.06 11.07 -4.77
CA GLN A 77 7.60 10.92 -4.72
C GLN A 77 7.06 10.64 -3.31
N ARG A 78 7.91 10.19 -2.38
CA ARG A 78 7.54 10.12 -0.96
C ARG A 78 7.33 11.49 -0.34
N TRP A 79 7.82 12.56 -0.95
CA TRP A 79 7.63 13.92 -0.45
C TRP A 79 6.15 14.34 -0.58
N PRO A 80 5.43 14.63 0.52
CA PRO A 80 3.98 14.83 0.50
C PRO A 80 3.53 15.94 -0.45
N ASP A 81 4.30 17.03 -0.51
CA ASP A 81 3.97 18.21 -1.32
C ASP A 81 4.08 17.93 -2.83
N LEU A 82 4.82 16.89 -3.23
CA LEU A 82 4.96 16.44 -4.63
C LEU A 82 4.05 15.26 -4.98
N ARG A 83 3.21 14.76 -4.06
CA ARG A 83 2.24 13.70 -4.38
C ARG A 83 1.12 14.25 -5.27
N ARG A 84 1.44 14.54 -6.54
CA ARG A 84 0.42 14.71 -7.57
C ARG A 84 -0.17 13.35 -7.85
N SER A 85 -1.50 13.28 -7.97
CA SER A 85 -2.16 12.11 -8.54
C SER A 85 -1.77 12.04 -10.01
N ASN A 86 -0.60 11.49 -10.29
CA ASN A 86 -0.16 11.23 -11.64
C ASN A 86 -1.11 10.17 -12.20
N ILE A 87 -1.89 10.61 -13.19
CA ILE A 87 -2.64 9.78 -14.13
C ILE A 87 -3.94 9.20 -13.53
N GLN A 88 -5.06 9.88 -13.81
CA GLN A 88 -6.35 9.20 -13.91
C GLN A 88 -6.32 8.35 -15.19
N GLU A 89 -5.74 7.16 -15.09
CA GLU A 89 -5.85 6.19 -16.17
C GLU A 89 -7.32 5.78 -16.27
N ARG A 90 -7.92 6.00 -17.44
CA ARG A 90 -9.22 5.42 -17.74
C ARG A 90 -9.03 3.91 -17.70
N ASN A 91 -9.74 3.25 -16.79
CA ASN A 91 -9.81 1.80 -16.83
C ASN A 91 -10.33 1.42 -18.22
N PRO A 92 -9.59 0.65 -19.02
CA PRO A 92 -10.12 0.13 -20.27
C PRO A 92 -11.40 -0.67 -19.94
N ASP A 93 -12.32 -0.80 -20.89
CA ASP A 93 -13.53 -1.62 -20.70
C ASP A 93 -13.11 -3.09 -20.48
N ILE A 94 -12.94 -3.48 -19.22
CA ILE A 94 -12.58 -4.85 -18.81
C ILE A 94 -13.84 -5.71 -18.92
N TRP A 95 -13.72 -6.84 -19.62
CA TRP A 95 -14.85 -7.75 -19.76
C TRP A 95 -15.21 -8.35 -18.40
N PRO A 96 -16.50 -8.59 -18.08
CA PRO A 96 -16.91 -9.11 -16.76
C PRO A 96 -16.16 -10.37 -16.32
N ASN A 97 -15.86 -11.28 -17.26
CA ASN A 97 -15.10 -12.51 -16.99
C ASN A 97 -13.65 -12.23 -16.59
N ASP A 98 -12.98 -11.31 -17.27
CA ASP A 98 -11.62 -10.90 -16.92
C ASP A 98 -11.56 -10.31 -15.51
N ARG A 99 -12.58 -9.50 -15.15
CA ARG A 99 -12.71 -8.92 -13.82
C ARG A 99 -12.88 -10.00 -12.75
N LEU A 100 -13.68 -11.02 -13.03
CA LEU A 100 -13.85 -12.16 -12.12
C LEU A 100 -12.54 -12.94 -11.93
N VAL A 101 -11.84 -13.27 -13.03
CA VAL A 101 -10.55 -13.96 -12.94
C VAL A 101 -9.55 -13.14 -12.15
N LEU A 102 -9.45 -11.84 -12.42
CA LEU A 102 -8.57 -10.93 -11.67
C LEU A 102 -8.91 -10.92 -10.17
N LYS A 103 -10.21 -10.90 -9.80
CA LYS A 103 -10.66 -11.01 -8.41
C LYS A 103 -10.21 -12.33 -7.78
N LEU A 104 -10.44 -13.47 -8.43
CA LEU A 104 -10.02 -14.79 -7.93
C LEU A 104 -8.50 -14.90 -7.75
N CYS A 105 -7.76 -14.42 -8.73
CA CYS A 105 -6.30 -14.38 -8.69
C CYS A 105 -5.79 -13.52 -7.53
N ASN A 106 -6.40 -12.35 -7.32
CA ASN A 106 -6.08 -11.47 -6.21
C ASN A 106 -6.41 -12.10 -4.84
N ALA A 107 -7.54 -12.83 -4.72
CA ALA A 107 -7.81 -13.60 -3.50
C ALA A 107 -6.73 -14.65 -3.26
N PHE A 108 -6.36 -15.42 -4.29
CA PHE A 108 -5.35 -16.45 -4.12
C PHE A 108 -3.98 -15.83 -3.78
N ALA A 109 -3.60 -14.73 -4.44
CA ALA A 109 -2.40 -13.97 -4.11
C ALA A 109 -2.44 -13.50 -2.64
N THR A 110 -3.58 -12.97 -2.19
CA THR A 110 -3.78 -12.53 -0.79
C THR A 110 -3.61 -13.69 0.19
N LEU A 111 -4.18 -14.86 -0.11
CA LEU A 111 -4.02 -16.04 0.74
C LEU A 111 -2.58 -16.54 0.76
N SER A 112 -1.87 -16.45 -0.35
CA SER A 112 -0.52 -16.99 -0.49
C SER A 112 0.54 -16.16 0.21
N VAL A 113 0.26 -14.91 0.56
CA VAL A 113 1.19 -14.06 1.31
C VAL A 113 1.08 -14.39 2.79
N MET A 114 2.12 -14.99 3.37
CA MET A 114 2.12 -15.33 4.79
C MET A 114 2.61 -14.18 5.68
N GLN A 115 3.61 -13.46 5.20
CA GLN A 115 4.27 -12.35 5.90
C GLN A 115 4.54 -11.21 4.91
N HIS A 116 5.77 -11.10 4.45
CA HIS A 116 6.25 -9.96 3.65
C HIS A 116 6.43 -10.31 2.17
N GLU A 117 6.07 -11.52 1.79
CA GLU A 117 6.14 -11.95 0.40
C GLU A 117 5.19 -11.12 -0.45
N ILE A 118 5.68 -10.66 -1.60
CA ILE A 118 4.80 -10.22 -2.68
C ILE A 118 4.68 -11.38 -3.63
N VAL A 119 3.45 -11.68 -3.98
CA VAL A 119 3.10 -12.82 -4.81
C VAL A 119 2.33 -12.29 -6.02
N ALA A 120 2.89 -12.51 -7.20
CA ALA A 120 2.15 -12.36 -8.45
C ALA A 120 1.61 -13.71 -8.91
N VAL A 121 0.43 -13.70 -9.51
CA VAL A 121 -0.43 -14.82 -9.87
C VAL A 121 -0.82 -14.63 -11.33
N GLY A 122 -0.20 -15.39 -12.23
CA GLY A 122 -0.54 -15.39 -13.65
C GLY A 122 -1.40 -16.61 -13.99
N VAL A 123 -2.49 -16.43 -14.74
CA VAL A 123 -3.41 -17.54 -15.07
C VAL A 123 -3.32 -17.96 -16.53
N ALA A 124 -3.19 -19.26 -16.77
CA ALA A 124 -3.51 -19.87 -18.06
C ALA A 124 -5.00 -20.18 -18.16
N PHE A 125 -5.61 -19.81 -19.28
CA PHE A 125 -6.99 -20.17 -19.60
C PHE A 125 -7.00 -20.85 -20.96
N HIS A 126 -7.58 -22.05 -21.05
CA HIS A 126 -7.73 -22.80 -22.31
C HIS A 126 -9.14 -22.59 -22.87
N PRO A 127 -9.34 -21.66 -23.83
CA PRO A 127 -10.63 -21.53 -24.50
C PRO A 127 -10.81 -22.67 -25.51
N VAL A 128 -11.49 -23.75 -25.14
CA VAL A 128 -12.08 -24.70 -26.09
C VAL A 128 -13.47 -24.22 -26.53
N GLY A 129 -13.53 -23.72 -27.77
CA GLY A 129 -14.77 -23.42 -28.47
C GLY A 129 -14.95 -21.94 -28.82
N ARG A 130 -15.29 -21.67 -30.08
CA ARG A 130 -15.67 -20.35 -30.60
C ARG A 130 -17.20 -20.21 -30.61
N GLU A 131 -17.85 -20.30 -29.45
CA GLU A 131 -19.29 -20.00 -29.38
C GLU A 131 -19.54 -18.56 -28.88
N PRO A 132 -20.59 -17.89 -29.38
CA PRO A 132 -20.87 -16.49 -29.05
C PRO A 132 -21.32 -16.35 -27.58
N PRO A 133 -21.07 -15.19 -26.95
CA PRO A 133 -21.33 -14.99 -25.54
C PRO A 133 -22.83 -14.91 -25.28
N VAL A 134 -23.34 -15.79 -24.43
CA VAL A 134 -24.67 -15.65 -23.83
C VAL A 134 -24.53 -14.74 -22.60
N ASP A 135 -25.33 -13.67 -22.56
CA ASP A 135 -25.45 -12.79 -21.40
C ASP A 135 -26.13 -13.54 -20.23
N LEU A 136 -25.32 -14.22 -19.41
CA LEU A 136 -25.54 -14.46 -17.97
C LEU A 136 -24.35 -15.28 -17.41
N LEU A 137 -23.75 -14.71 -16.35
CA LEU A 137 -22.72 -15.12 -15.36
C LEU A 137 -22.25 -16.59 -15.22
N LEU A 138 -22.08 -17.34 -16.32
CA LEU A 138 -21.22 -18.50 -16.59
C LEU A 138 -21.97 -19.55 -17.45
N SER A 139 -21.57 -19.66 -18.74
CA SER A 139 -21.34 -20.91 -19.52
C SER A 139 -20.68 -20.56 -20.87
N MET A 140 -19.99 -21.43 -21.60
CA MET A 140 -19.68 -22.86 -21.44
C MET A 140 -18.18 -23.04 -21.56
N GLN A 141 -17.67 -24.13 -20.99
CA GLN A 141 -16.25 -24.54 -21.02
C GLN A 141 -15.38 -23.79 -19.97
N GLU A 142 -16.02 -22.93 -19.16
CA GLU A 142 -15.98 -22.71 -17.69
C GLU A 142 -14.74 -23.16 -16.87
N PHE A 143 -13.56 -22.90 -17.44
CA PHE A 143 -12.19 -23.05 -16.96
C PHE A 143 -11.62 -24.47 -17.08
N GLU A 144 -11.13 -24.83 -18.27
CA GLU A 144 -10.21 -25.98 -18.40
C GLU A 144 -8.77 -25.55 -18.10
N ASN A 145 -8.08 -26.33 -17.25
CA ASN A 145 -6.72 -26.14 -16.71
C ASN A 145 -6.43 -24.72 -16.16
N PHE A 146 -6.87 -24.42 -14.93
CA PHE A 146 -6.46 -23.19 -14.23
C PHE A 146 -5.05 -23.37 -13.66
N ASP A 147 -4.08 -23.03 -14.49
CA ASP A 147 -2.69 -23.02 -14.07
C ASP A 147 -2.27 -21.62 -13.62
N ILE A 148 -1.78 -21.54 -12.39
CA ILE A 148 -1.37 -20.33 -11.74
C ILE A 148 0.16 -20.31 -11.60
N LEU A 149 0.79 -19.28 -12.17
CA LEU A 149 2.20 -18.99 -11.94
C LEU A 149 2.32 -18.00 -10.79
N PHE A 150 3.10 -18.38 -9.78
CA PHE A 150 3.50 -17.58 -8.65
C PHE A 150 4.86 -17.00 -8.95
N ASN A 151 5.05 -15.74 -8.61
CA ASN A 151 6.39 -15.25 -8.44
C ASN A 151 6.52 -14.59 -7.08
N GLU A 152 7.50 -15.06 -6.32
CA GLU A 152 7.82 -14.54 -5.00
C GLU A 152 8.87 -13.45 -5.14
N ASN A 153 8.69 -12.39 -4.37
CA ASN A 153 9.75 -11.41 -4.17
C ASN A 153 10.67 -11.90 -3.04
N PRO A 154 11.93 -12.31 -3.31
CA PRO A 154 12.86 -12.73 -2.27
C PRO A 154 13.31 -11.48 -1.48
N ARG A 155 12.50 -11.07 -0.50
CA ARG A 155 12.84 -9.98 0.41
C ARG A 155 13.46 -10.59 1.66
N GLY A 156 14.73 -10.30 1.91
CA GLY A 156 15.38 -10.63 3.18
C GLY A 156 15.82 -12.09 3.39
N ILE A 157 15.82 -12.93 2.34
CA ILE A 157 16.42 -14.27 2.46
C ILE A 157 17.93 -14.11 2.57
N HIS A 158 18.55 -14.84 3.51
CA HIS A 158 20.01 -14.97 3.61
C HIS A 158 20.60 -15.28 2.23
N LEU A 159 21.34 -14.32 1.65
CA LEU A 159 21.98 -14.38 0.32
C LEU A 159 22.74 -15.70 0.06
N THR A 160 23.17 -16.37 1.13
CA THR A 160 23.87 -17.66 1.10
C THR A 160 23.06 -18.80 0.48
N GLU A 161 21.72 -18.82 0.54
CA GLU A 161 20.91 -19.87 -0.11
C GLU A 161 20.60 -19.58 -1.59
N LEU A 162 20.80 -18.34 -2.04
CA LEU A 162 20.37 -17.88 -3.37
C LEU A 162 21.47 -17.96 -4.45
N ASN A 163 22.75 -18.00 -4.05
CA ASN A 163 23.88 -17.94 -4.99
C ASN A 163 24.09 -19.21 -5.83
N GLU A 164 23.42 -20.33 -5.54
CA GLU A 164 23.66 -21.61 -6.23
C GLU A 164 22.82 -21.82 -7.51
N ILE A 165 21.89 -20.93 -7.86
CA ILE A 165 20.92 -21.18 -8.94
C ILE A 165 20.84 -19.98 -9.89
N ALA A 166 21.59 -20.04 -10.99
CA ALA A 166 21.41 -19.12 -12.12
C ALA A 166 20.26 -19.60 -13.02
N GLY A 167 19.20 -18.80 -13.14
CA GLY A 167 18.15 -18.93 -14.16
C GLY A 167 16.71 -19.04 -13.65
N ASN A 168 15.76 -18.58 -14.48
CA ASN A 168 14.31 -18.65 -14.23
C ASN A 168 13.82 -20.12 -14.30
N GLN A 169 14.00 -20.90 -13.23
CA GLN A 169 13.51 -22.27 -13.13
C GLN A 169 12.09 -22.29 -12.54
N ILE A 170 11.19 -23.02 -13.21
CA ILE A 170 9.85 -23.33 -12.69
C ILE A 170 9.99 -24.47 -11.69
N ARG A 171 9.50 -24.29 -10.47
CA ARG A 171 9.45 -25.37 -9.46
C ARG A 171 8.01 -25.71 -9.09
N VAL A 172 7.76 -27.00 -8.89
CA VAL A 172 6.53 -27.46 -8.25
C VAL A 172 6.70 -27.28 -6.73
N PRO A 173 5.73 -26.68 -6.03
CA PRO A 173 5.71 -26.58 -4.58
C PRO A 173 5.89 -27.95 -3.90
N ASN A 174 6.56 -28.02 -2.75
CA ASN A 174 6.82 -29.27 -2.02
C ASN A 174 5.91 -29.40 -0.78
N PRO A 175 5.46 -30.62 -0.43
CA PRO A 175 4.66 -30.83 0.78
C PRO A 175 5.46 -30.56 2.06
N PRO A 176 4.81 -30.03 3.12
CA PRO A 176 5.43 -29.86 4.43
C PRO A 176 6.00 -31.17 4.97
N LYS A 177 7.19 -31.12 5.57
CA LYS A 177 7.85 -32.31 6.15
C LYS A 177 6.94 -33.06 7.12
N ALA A 178 6.26 -32.33 8.02
CA ALA A 178 5.35 -32.90 9.00
C ALA A 178 4.15 -33.65 8.37
N LEU A 179 3.70 -33.25 7.18
CA LEU A 179 2.65 -33.97 6.48
C LEU A 179 3.18 -35.29 5.89
N LYS A 180 4.39 -35.30 5.32
CA LYS A 180 5.02 -36.54 4.83
C LYS A 180 5.11 -37.59 5.95
N GLU A 181 5.52 -37.15 7.14
CA GLU A 181 5.57 -37.98 8.35
C GLU A 181 4.17 -38.46 8.77
N ALA A 182 3.17 -37.58 8.78
CA ALA A 182 1.79 -37.93 9.13
C ALA A 182 1.13 -38.89 8.13
N LEU A 183 1.59 -38.87 6.87
CA LEU A 183 1.15 -39.79 5.81
C LEU A 183 1.89 -41.13 5.83
N GLY A 184 2.83 -41.33 6.76
CA GLY A 184 3.56 -42.60 6.90
C GLY A 184 4.64 -42.83 5.85
N ALA A 185 5.12 -41.79 5.17
CA ALA A 185 6.29 -41.92 4.31
C ALA A 185 7.53 -42.13 5.19
N GLU A 186 8.20 -43.28 5.05
CA GLU A 186 9.48 -43.50 5.73
C GLU A 186 10.50 -42.43 5.29
N PRO A 187 11.24 -41.81 6.22
CA PRO A 187 12.31 -40.89 5.85
C PRO A 187 13.30 -41.64 4.95
N PRO A 188 13.78 -41.04 3.85
CA PRO A 188 14.83 -41.66 3.05
C PRO A 188 16.00 -41.97 3.99
N SER A 189 16.44 -43.23 4.01
CA SER A 189 17.57 -43.64 4.86
C SER A 189 18.76 -42.75 4.53
N GLU A 190 19.15 -41.89 5.47
CA GLU A 190 20.36 -41.09 5.36
C GLU A 190 21.53 -42.06 5.26
N GLN A 191 22.03 -42.28 4.04
CA GLN A 191 23.34 -42.89 3.87
C GLN A 191 24.36 -41.92 4.46
N PRO A 192 25.25 -42.37 5.35
CA PRO A 192 26.23 -41.49 5.97
C PRO A 192 27.14 -40.91 4.88
N PHE A 193 27.14 -39.58 4.77
CA PHE A 193 28.14 -38.84 4.01
C PHE A 193 29.52 -39.17 4.57
N ASN A 194 30.30 -39.91 3.78
CA ASN A 194 31.68 -40.25 4.09
C ASN A 194 32.54 -39.06 3.67
N GLU A 195 32.89 -38.19 4.62
CA GLU A 195 33.89 -37.15 4.41
C GLU A 195 35.27 -37.78 4.22
N ASN A 196 35.92 -37.48 3.10
CA ASN A 196 37.37 -37.62 3.00
C ASN A 196 37.96 -36.48 2.14
N PRO A 197 39.13 -35.93 2.51
CA PRO A 197 39.66 -34.71 1.89
C PRO A 197 40.75 -35.00 0.84
N ARG A 198 40.84 -34.07 -0.13
CA ARG A 198 42.02 -33.58 -0.91
C ARG A 198 42.00 -33.70 -2.44
N GLU A 199 42.08 -32.50 -3.02
CA GLU A 199 42.99 -31.98 -4.06
C GLU A 199 43.01 -32.50 -5.52
N SER A 200 42.87 -31.50 -6.40
CA SER A 200 43.51 -31.31 -7.73
C SER A 200 43.06 -32.18 -8.91
N HIS A 201 42.34 -31.58 -9.86
CA HIS A 201 42.85 -31.25 -11.20
C HIS A 201 41.73 -30.63 -12.06
N LEU A 202 41.99 -29.41 -12.56
CA LEU A 202 41.25 -28.78 -13.65
C LEU A 202 41.63 -29.45 -14.97
N THR A 203 40.65 -29.99 -15.70
CA THR A 203 40.50 -29.85 -17.17
C THR A 203 39.23 -30.56 -17.67
N GLU A 204 38.70 -30.02 -18.77
CA GLU A 204 37.69 -30.55 -19.70
C GLU A 204 36.20 -30.28 -19.45
N SER A 205 35.73 -29.26 -20.17
CA SER A 205 34.57 -29.29 -21.08
C SER A 205 33.55 -30.40 -20.81
N ASN A 206 32.37 -30.00 -20.31
CA ASN A 206 31.17 -30.80 -20.50
C ASN A 206 30.00 -29.92 -20.93
N LYS A 207 29.44 -30.29 -22.07
CA LYS A 207 28.16 -29.84 -22.61
C LYS A 207 27.12 -29.89 -21.49
N ILE A 208 26.46 -28.77 -21.25
CA ILE A 208 25.23 -28.70 -20.45
C ILE A 208 24.20 -29.59 -21.17
N PRO A 209 23.76 -30.73 -20.61
CA PRO A 209 22.64 -31.45 -21.18
C PRO A 209 21.39 -30.60 -20.92
N GLY A 210 20.63 -30.33 -21.98
CA GLY A 210 19.39 -29.57 -21.90
C GLY A 210 18.48 -30.16 -20.83
N ASN A 211 18.17 -29.34 -19.82
CA ASN A 211 17.20 -29.64 -18.77
C ASN A 211 15.84 -29.91 -19.41
N GLN A 212 15.51 -31.20 -19.60
CA GLN A 212 14.14 -31.63 -19.75
C GLN A 212 13.47 -31.46 -18.39
N ILE A 213 12.70 -30.38 -18.23
CA ILE A 213 11.78 -30.21 -17.10
C ILE A 213 10.65 -31.22 -17.33
N GLY A 214 10.85 -32.45 -16.85
CA GLY A 214 9.76 -33.38 -16.66
C GLY A 214 8.90 -32.89 -15.50
N VAL A 215 7.58 -32.91 -15.66
CA VAL A 215 6.62 -32.70 -14.57
C VAL A 215 6.99 -33.66 -13.43
N PRO A 216 7.31 -33.19 -12.22
CA PRO A 216 7.60 -34.10 -11.13
C PRO A 216 6.29 -34.79 -10.77
N ASN A 217 6.29 -36.09 -11.00
CA ASN A 217 5.36 -37.01 -10.40
C ASN A 217 5.38 -36.81 -8.87
N PRO A 218 4.22 -36.76 -8.18
CA PRO A 218 4.22 -36.77 -6.72
C PRO A 218 5.02 -37.98 -6.22
N PRO A 219 5.68 -37.89 -5.04
CA PRO A 219 6.45 -39.01 -4.47
C PRO A 219 5.65 -40.30 -4.58
N ASP A 220 6.26 -41.41 -4.98
CA ASP A 220 5.52 -42.66 -5.30
C ASP A 220 4.62 -43.14 -4.13
N ALA A 221 4.96 -42.77 -2.88
CA ALA A 221 4.12 -42.96 -1.68
C ALA A 221 2.73 -42.27 -1.72
N LEU A 222 2.55 -41.21 -2.51
CA LEU A 222 1.27 -40.53 -2.74
C LEU A 222 0.48 -41.13 -3.92
N LYS A 223 1.17 -41.81 -4.85
CA LYS A 223 0.54 -42.45 -6.02
C LYS A 223 -0.12 -43.78 -5.69
N GLU A 224 0.46 -44.55 -4.78
CA GLU A 224 -0.15 -45.82 -4.32
C GLU A 224 -1.47 -45.61 -3.56
N ALA A 225 -1.74 -44.39 -3.09
CA ALA A 225 -2.94 -44.03 -2.34
C ALA A 225 -4.11 -43.51 -3.20
N LEU A 226 -4.08 -43.69 -4.54
CA LEU A 226 -5.15 -43.31 -5.48
C LEU A 226 -6.39 -44.24 -5.44
N GLY A 227 -6.83 -44.61 -4.23
CA GLY A 227 -8.22 -44.97 -3.93
C GLY A 227 -8.83 -43.81 -3.15
N ALA A 228 -9.84 -43.13 -3.69
CA ALA A 228 -10.18 -41.73 -3.42
C ALA A 228 -10.73 -41.33 -2.01
N GLU A 229 -10.69 -42.17 -0.98
CA GLU A 229 -11.28 -41.87 0.35
C GLU A 229 -10.29 -41.63 1.53
N PRO A 230 -9.17 -42.37 1.66
CA PRO A 230 -8.26 -42.23 2.79
C PRO A 230 -7.49 -40.90 2.81
N GLN A 231 -7.25 -40.30 1.64
CA GLN A 231 -6.46 -39.06 1.51
C GLN A 231 -7.17 -37.85 2.16
N ASN A 232 -8.49 -37.72 1.95
CA ASN A 232 -9.27 -36.61 2.50
C ASN A 232 -9.29 -36.63 4.03
N LYS A 233 -9.50 -37.82 4.62
CA LYS A 233 -9.52 -38.01 6.08
C LYS A 233 -8.16 -37.72 6.70
N ASN A 234 -7.06 -38.07 6.03
CA ASN A 234 -5.71 -37.79 6.51
C ASN A 234 -5.36 -36.30 6.41
N LEU A 235 -5.68 -35.64 5.29
CA LEU A 235 -5.49 -34.20 5.15
C LEU A 235 -6.33 -33.43 6.18
N LEU A 236 -7.62 -33.75 6.31
CA LEU A 236 -8.50 -33.14 7.31
C LEU A 236 -7.95 -33.33 8.73
N ARG A 237 -7.49 -34.55 9.06
CA ARG A 237 -6.88 -34.84 10.36
C ARG A 237 -5.59 -34.05 10.57
N TYR A 238 -4.77 -33.85 9.54
CA TYR A 238 -3.58 -33.03 9.61
C TYR A 238 -3.95 -31.56 9.87
N LEU A 239 -4.85 -30.99 9.08
CA LEU A 239 -5.28 -29.59 9.20
C LEU A 239 -5.87 -29.31 10.59
N MET A 240 -6.75 -30.18 11.09
CA MET A 240 -7.35 -30.03 12.42
C MET A 240 -6.38 -30.25 13.58
N LYS A 241 -5.22 -30.89 13.32
CA LYS A 241 -4.13 -31.05 14.30
C LYS A 241 -3.04 -29.99 14.16
N LEU A 242 -3.10 -29.15 13.13
CA LEU A 242 -2.12 -28.11 12.90
C LEU A 242 -2.11 -27.12 14.07
N LYS A 243 -0.91 -26.75 14.51
CA LYS A 243 -0.68 -25.86 15.66
C LYS A 243 0.30 -24.79 15.24
N VAL A 244 0.26 -23.66 15.96
CA VAL A 244 1.28 -22.62 15.88
C VAL A 244 2.63 -23.21 16.26
N THR A 245 3.62 -23.02 15.39
CA THR A 245 5.02 -23.45 15.55
C THR A 245 5.93 -22.24 15.75
N SER A 246 7.19 -22.49 16.15
CA SER A 246 8.22 -21.43 16.19
C SER A 246 8.52 -20.91 14.79
N ASP A 247 8.64 -21.85 13.86
CA ASP A 247 9.02 -21.61 12.46
C ASP A 247 7.76 -21.47 11.61
N ASN A 248 7.80 -20.57 10.64
CA ASN A 248 6.74 -20.46 9.64
C ASN A 248 6.98 -21.52 8.56
N PRO A 249 5.93 -22.09 7.95
CA PRO A 249 6.11 -22.83 6.74
C PRO A 249 6.72 -21.92 5.67
N THR A 250 7.56 -22.50 4.81
CA THR A 250 8.08 -21.79 3.65
C THR A 250 6.95 -21.41 2.69
N LEU A 251 7.12 -20.38 1.86
CA LEU A 251 6.11 -20.02 0.85
C LEU A 251 5.73 -21.22 -0.03
N GLY A 252 6.73 -22.01 -0.45
CA GLY A 252 6.50 -23.23 -1.23
C GLY A 252 5.61 -24.25 -0.51
N GLU A 253 5.85 -24.50 0.78
CA GLU A 253 4.99 -25.38 1.59
C GLU A 253 3.58 -24.82 1.76
N HIS A 254 3.45 -23.51 1.93
CA HIS A 254 2.19 -22.83 2.11
C HIS A 254 1.31 -22.89 0.86
N ILE A 255 1.89 -22.55 -0.28
CA ILE A 255 1.25 -22.64 -1.59
C ILE A 255 0.84 -24.08 -1.89
N TRP A 256 1.74 -25.05 -1.65
CA TRP A 256 1.42 -26.46 -1.84
C TRP A 256 0.19 -26.87 -1.02
N MET A 257 0.11 -26.41 0.22
CA MET A 257 -1.01 -26.73 1.11
C MET A 257 -2.32 -26.09 0.63
N LEU A 258 -2.30 -24.81 0.24
CA LEU A 258 -3.49 -24.14 -0.33
C LEU A 258 -4.00 -24.89 -1.56
N GLN A 259 -3.10 -25.22 -2.50
CA GLN A 259 -3.43 -25.98 -3.69
C GLN A 259 -4.04 -27.35 -3.33
N THR A 260 -3.45 -28.04 -2.36
CA THR A 260 -3.93 -29.34 -1.89
C THR A 260 -5.33 -29.21 -1.28
N ILE A 261 -5.57 -28.24 -0.41
CA ILE A 261 -6.89 -27.98 0.19
C ILE A 261 -7.94 -27.75 -0.90
N PHE A 262 -7.67 -26.83 -1.84
CA PHE A 262 -8.62 -26.48 -2.90
C PHE A 262 -8.87 -27.62 -3.90
N ASN A 263 -7.89 -28.46 -4.16
CA ASN A 263 -8.05 -29.61 -5.04
C ASN A 263 -8.73 -30.81 -4.35
N THR A 264 -8.57 -30.95 -3.03
CA THR A 264 -9.14 -32.05 -2.25
C THR A 264 -10.61 -31.84 -1.89
N PHE A 265 -10.99 -30.66 -1.40
CA PHE A 265 -12.35 -30.40 -0.94
C PHE A 265 -13.22 -29.85 -2.09
N LYS A 266 -14.39 -30.47 -2.32
CA LYS A 266 -15.27 -30.15 -3.45
C LYS A 266 -16.54 -29.38 -3.07
N SER A 267 -16.87 -29.30 -1.79
CA SER A 267 -18.03 -28.55 -1.30
C SER A 267 -17.60 -27.41 -0.39
N LYS A 268 -18.41 -26.36 -0.35
CA LYS A 268 -18.24 -25.23 0.58
C LYS A 268 -18.16 -25.67 2.03
N GLN A 269 -19.03 -26.59 2.42
CA GLN A 269 -19.13 -27.08 3.78
C GLN A 269 -17.87 -27.87 4.19
N ASP A 270 -17.30 -28.65 3.27
CA ASP A 270 -16.12 -29.47 3.57
C ASP A 270 -14.84 -28.64 3.63
N ILE A 271 -14.74 -27.54 2.86
CA ILE A 271 -13.52 -26.74 2.76
C ILE A 271 -13.44 -25.62 3.79
N GLN A 272 -14.57 -25.06 4.22
CA GLN A 272 -14.60 -23.81 4.98
C GLN A 272 -13.84 -23.92 6.30
N ASP A 273 -14.18 -24.87 7.16
CA ASP A 273 -13.53 -25.00 8.46
C ASP A 273 -12.05 -25.40 8.36
N PRO A 274 -11.65 -26.38 7.52
CA PRO A 274 -10.24 -26.73 7.36
C PRO A 274 -9.38 -25.61 6.78
N LEU A 275 -9.89 -24.87 5.79
CA LEU A 275 -9.17 -23.74 5.21
C LEU A 275 -9.00 -22.61 6.22
N MET A 276 -10.06 -22.27 6.96
CA MET A 276 -9.98 -21.23 7.99
C MET A 276 -9.02 -21.62 9.13
N HIS A 277 -9.00 -22.91 9.50
CA HIS A 277 -8.03 -23.41 10.50
C HIS A 277 -6.61 -23.25 10.03
N TYR A 278 -6.37 -23.65 8.79
CA TYR A 278 -5.08 -23.48 8.15
C TYR A 278 -4.63 -22.01 8.11
N LEU A 279 -5.49 -21.12 7.63
CA LEU A 279 -5.18 -19.70 7.46
C LEU A 279 -4.94 -19.00 8.78
N VAL A 280 -5.73 -19.25 9.82
CA VAL A 280 -5.47 -18.68 11.13
C VAL A 280 -4.11 -19.15 11.66
N VAL A 281 -3.83 -20.46 11.62
CA VAL A 281 -2.57 -20.97 12.20
C VAL A 281 -1.33 -20.51 11.43
N THR A 282 -1.42 -20.38 10.11
CA THR A 282 -0.27 -20.01 9.27
C THR A 282 -0.12 -18.51 9.05
N CYS A 283 -1.22 -17.78 8.91
CA CYS A 283 -1.22 -16.35 8.59
C CYS A 283 -1.44 -15.45 9.82
N PHE A 284 -1.59 -16.00 11.05
CA PHE A 284 -1.69 -15.15 12.25
C PHE A 284 -0.53 -14.17 12.45
N PRO A 285 0.74 -14.44 12.06
CA PRO A 285 1.80 -13.47 12.30
C PRO A 285 1.52 -12.15 11.59
N LYS A 286 1.05 -12.22 10.34
CA LYS A 286 0.66 -11.04 9.56
C LYS A 286 -0.63 -10.40 10.08
N MET A 287 -1.63 -11.19 10.46
CA MET A 287 -2.85 -10.65 11.07
C MET A 287 -2.55 -9.91 12.39
N TRP A 288 -1.68 -10.49 13.22
CA TRP A 288 -1.20 -9.90 14.47
C TRP A 288 -0.42 -8.63 14.21
N ALA A 289 0.56 -8.66 13.31
CA ALA A 289 1.36 -7.49 12.95
C ALA A 289 0.45 -6.33 12.53
N ARG A 290 -0.55 -6.59 11.67
CA ARG A 290 -1.52 -5.58 11.23
C ARG A 290 -2.32 -4.98 12.39
N ILE A 291 -2.91 -5.79 13.28
CA ILE A 291 -3.78 -5.27 14.34
C ILE A 291 -3.00 -4.64 15.51
N ASP A 292 -1.79 -5.13 15.78
CA ASP A 292 -0.93 -4.63 16.85
C ASP A 292 -0.03 -3.47 16.39
N HIS A 293 0.00 -3.18 15.09
CA HIS A 293 0.68 -2.00 14.57
C HIS A 293 0.23 -0.73 15.33
N PRO A 294 1.15 0.18 15.71
CA PRO A 294 0.80 1.37 16.51
C PRO A 294 -0.36 2.19 15.94
N ARG A 295 -0.46 2.28 14.61
CA ARG A 295 -1.57 2.96 13.92
C ARG A 295 -2.90 2.24 14.09
N SER A 296 -2.91 0.91 14.02
CA SER A 296 -4.11 0.09 14.25
C SER A 296 -4.54 0.12 15.72
N ALA A 297 -3.57 0.13 16.64
CA ALA A 297 -3.83 0.32 18.07
C ALA A 297 -4.52 1.67 18.32
N PHE A 298 -4.01 2.75 17.72
CA PHE A 298 -4.62 4.08 17.75
C PHE A 298 -6.05 4.08 17.18
N TYR A 299 -6.27 3.47 16.01
CA TYR A 299 -7.62 3.37 15.42
C TYR A 299 -8.59 2.58 16.30
N THR A 300 -8.11 1.51 16.93
CA THR A 300 -8.89 0.72 17.90
C THR A 300 -9.23 1.56 19.13
N GLU A 301 -8.30 2.35 19.64
CA GLU A 301 -8.51 3.25 20.78
C GLU A 301 -9.52 4.35 20.46
N VAL A 302 -9.41 5.00 19.29
CA VAL A 302 -10.35 6.03 18.87
C VAL A 302 -11.76 5.45 18.74
N LEU A 303 -11.94 4.30 18.09
CA LEU A 303 -13.25 3.64 18.03
C LEU A 303 -13.76 3.21 19.41
N GLY A 304 -12.88 2.67 20.25
CA GLY A 304 -13.19 2.28 21.63
C GLY A 304 -13.58 3.45 22.53
N SER A 305 -13.13 4.67 22.20
CA SER A 305 -13.50 5.89 22.92
C SER A 305 -14.88 6.43 22.54
N ILE A 306 -15.46 6.00 21.42
CA ILE A 306 -16.80 6.45 21.01
C ILE A 306 -17.83 5.72 21.87
N GLN A 307 -18.60 6.50 22.64
CA GLN A 307 -19.67 6.00 23.49
C GLN A 307 -21.02 6.54 22.99
N PRO A 308 -22.06 5.70 22.96
CA PRO A 308 -23.41 6.19 22.73
C PRO A 308 -23.88 7.08 23.90
N ARG A 309 -24.53 8.21 23.61
CA ARG A 309 -25.15 9.08 24.62
C ARG A 309 -26.46 9.66 24.09
N GLY A 310 -27.59 9.09 24.55
CA GLY A 310 -28.92 9.44 24.04
C GLY A 310 -29.07 9.04 22.58
N SER A 311 -29.62 9.93 21.75
CA SER A 311 -29.78 9.74 20.30
C SER A 311 -28.51 10.07 19.49
N GLY A 312 -27.37 10.25 20.14
CA GLY A 312 -26.11 10.62 19.49
C GLY A 312 -24.91 9.85 20.03
N PHE A 313 -23.73 10.20 19.49
CA PHE A 313 -22.45 9.65 19.89
C PHE A 313 -21.59 10.74 20.51
N ILE A 314 -20.89 10.40 21.59
CA ILE A 314 -19.88 11.29 22.19
C ILE A 314 -18.58 10.53 22.29
N LYS A 315 -17.48 11.21 21.96
CA LYS A 315 -16.15 10.69 22.25
C LYS A 315 -15.90 10.85 23.75
N SER A 316 -15.73 9.73 24.46
CA SER A 316 -15.42 9.72 25.88
C SER A 316 -14.07 10.40 26.08
N GLU A 317 -14.08 11.62 26.62
CA GLU A 317 -12.88 12.26 27.13
C GLU A 317 -12.48 11.52 28.41
N VAL A 318 -11.70 10.45 28.28
CA VAL A 318 -11.00 9.89 29.44
C VAL A 318 -10.08 11.01 29.97
N PRO A 319 -10.07 11.28 31.30
CA PRO A 319 -9.51 12.51 31.83
C PRO A 319 -7.99 12.46 31.89
N LEU A 320 -7.33 13.06 30.89
CA LEU A 320 -5.99 13.63 31.05
C LEU A 320 -6.18 15.15 31.23
N ALA A 321 -6.34 15.54 32.50
CA ALA A 321 -6.28 16.92 33.01
C ALA A 321 -7.13 18.00 32.29
N SER A 322 -8.33 18.23 32.83
CA SER A 322 -9.02 19.53 32.89
C SER A 322 -8.93 20.44 31.65
N LEU A 323 -9.69 20.13 30.60
CA LEU A 323 -10.20 21.18 29.71
C LEU A 323 -11.69 21.39 30.00
N GLU A 324 -11.97 22.46 30.73
CA GLU A 324 -13.31 22.98 30.93
C GLU A 324 -13.81 23.70 29.67
N THR A 325 -15.09 23.48 29.35
CA THR A 325 -15.99 24.38 28.62
C THR A 325 -15.88 24.48 27.08
N SER A 326 -16.53 23.55 26.38
CA SER A 326 -17.40 23.95 25.27
C SER A 326 -18.74 23.20 25.36
N ASN A 327 -19.81 23.91 25.75
CA ASN A 327 -21.16 23.35 25.95
C ASN A 327 -21.92 23.14 24.62
N THR A 328 -21.22 22.77 23.55
CA THR A 328 -21.88 22.53 22.27
C THR A 328 -22.54 21.16 22.33
N SER A 329 -23.84 21.14 22.65
CA SER A 329 -24.65 19.91 22.59
C SER A 329 -24.54 19.35 21.16
N PRO A 330 -24.15 18.08 20.98
CA PRO A 330 -24.13 17.48 19.65
C PRO A 330 -25.53 17.58 19.05
N GLY A 331 -25.64 18.12 17.84
CA GLY A 331 -26.91 18.12 17.12
C GLY A 331 -27.42 16.68 16.94
N PRO A 332 -28.74 16.48 16.80
CA PRO A 332 -29.30 15.15 16.57
C PRO A 332 -28.67 14.51 15.33
N VAL A 333 -28.25 13.25 15.45
CA VAL A 333 -27.70 12.49 14.33
C VAL A 333 -28.85 12.22 13.36
N VAL A 334 -28.78 12.81 12.16
CA VAL A 334 -29.75 12.53 11.11
C VAL A 334 -29.37 11.19 10.48
N PHE A 335 -30.14 10.14 10.77
CA PHE A 335 -30.02 8.86 10.08
C PHE A 335 -30.57 9.03 8.65
N ASN A 336 -29.68 8.94 7.66
CA ASN A 336 -30.09 8.87 6.26
C ASN A 336 -30.85 7.56 5.98
N GLU A 337 -31.54 7.49 4.83
CA GLU A 337 -32.42 6.38 4.43
C GLU A 337 -31.89 4.99 4.86
N PRO A 338 -32.76 4.11 5.40
CA PRO A 338 -32.37 2.79 5.85
C PRO A 338 -31.72 2.02 4.69
N ALA A 339 -30.54 1.45 4.92
CA ALA A 339 -29.87 0.66 3.90
C ALA A 339 -30.74 -0.53 3.50
N LYS A 340 -30.82 -0.77 2.18
CA LYS A 340 -31.48 -1.96 1.64
C LYS A 340 -30.87 -3.22 2.25
N LYS A 341 -31.74 -4.21 2.50
CA LYS A 341 -31.40 -5.55 3.00
C LYS A 341 -30.04 -6.06 2.51
N ASN A 342 -29.19 -6.41 3.46
CA ASN A 342 -27.88 -7.00 3.21
C ASN A 342 -27.83 -8.38 3.88
N ALA A 343 -27.58 -9.44 3.10
CA ALA A 343 -27.55 -10.81 3.60
C ALA A 343 -26.41 -11.02 4.60
N GLU A 344 -25.35 -10.24 4.47
CA GLU A 344 -24.18 -10.26 5.35
C GLU A 344 -24.48 -9.71 6.75
N ASP A 345 -25.35 -8.71 6.89
CA ASP A 345 -25.79 -8.19 8.19
C ASP A 345 -26.61 -9.23 8.97
N LEU A 346 -27.45 -10.00 8.29
CA LEU A 346 -28.20 -11.11 8.92
C LEU A 346 -27.29 -12.27 9.33
N GLN A 347 -26.33 -12.62 8.47
CA GLN A 347 -25.32 -13.64 8.79
C GLN A 347 -24.48 -13.20 10.00
N PHE A 348 -24.13 -11.92 10.08
CA PHE A 348 -23.46 -11.35 11.26
C PHE A 348 -24.31 -11.51 12.53
N LEU A 349 -25.58 -11.10 12.52
CA LEU A 349 -26.49 -11.25 13.67
C LEU A 349 -26.61 -12.70 14.13
N LYS A 350 -26.71 -13.64 13.19
CA LYS A 350 -26.78 -15.07 13.49
C LYS A 350 -25.54 -15.54 14.25
N VAL A 351 -24.35 -15.12 13.82
CA VAL A 351 -23.09 -15.48 14.49
C VAL A 351 -23.01 -14.81 15.86
N LEU A 352 -23.39 -13.53 15.95
CA LEU A 352 -23.39 -12.76 17.19
C LEU A 352 -24.25 -13.43 18.28
N VAL A 353 -25.51 -13.70 17.97
CA VAL A 353 -26.47 -14.33 18.91
C VAL A 353 -26.05 -15.73 19.33
N SER A 354 -25.26 -16.43 18.50
CA SER A 354 -24.77 -17.78 18.81
C SER A 354 -23.55 -17.77 19.74
N ARG A 355 -22.89 -16.63 19.95
CA ARG A 355 -21.70 -16.53 20.81
C ARG A 355 -22.09 -16.20 22.24
N ARG A 356 -21.45 -16.89 23.19
CA ARG A 356 -21.70 -16.71 24.65
C ARG A 356 -21.25 -15.35 25.16
N ASP A 357 -20.25 -14.75 24.51
CA ASP A 357 -19.72 -13.44 24.89
C ASP A 357 -20.69 -12.28 24.54
N PHE A 358 -21.74 -12.56 23.77
CA PHE A 358 -22.77 -11.59 23.38
C PHE A 358 -24.12 -12.01 23.93
N GLY A 359 -24.23 -12.03 25.26
CA GLY A 359 -25.44 -12.48 25.95
C GLY A 359 -26.66 -11.61 25.65
N GLU A 360 -27.85 -12.22 25.72
CA GLU A 360 -29.14 -11.53 25.52
C GLU A 360 -29.33 -10.37 26.51
N ASP A 361 -28.79 -10.50 27.73
CA ASP A 361 -28.83 -9.45 28.74
C ASP A 361 -27.98 -8.22 28.39
N GLU A 362 -26.91 -8.40 27.59
CA GLU A 362 -26.00 -7.31 27.22
C GLU A 362 -26.42 -6.63 25.90
N PHE A 363 -27.02 -7.39 24.98
CA PHE A 363 -27.47 -6.90 23.66
C PHE A 363 -28.95 -7.23 23.37
N PRO A 364 -29.89 -6.87 24.26
CA PRO A 364 -31.28 -7.29 24.15
C PRO A 364 -31.96 -6.80 22.87
N VAL A 365 -31.63 -5.60 22.38
CA VAL A 365 -32.25 -5.04 21.17
C VAL A 365 -31.78 -5.79 19.93
N LEU A 366 -30.50 -6.10 19.81
CA LEU A 366 -29.95 -6.89 18.69
C LEU A 366 -30.46 -8.34 18.70
N HIS A 367 -30.59 -8.97 19.87
CA HIS A 367 -31.19 -10.30 20.01
C HIS A 367 -32.66 -10.30 19.61
N LYS A 368 -33.44 -9.34 20.12
CA LYS A 368 -34.83 -9.13 19.70
C LYS A 368 -34.92 -8.97 18.19
N ARG A 369 -34.05 -8.13 17.60
CA ARG A 369 -34.03 -7.89 16.16
C ARG A 369 -33.74 -9.15 15.35
N TYR A 370 -32.83 -10.01 15.81
CA TYR A 370 -32.59 -11.32 15.19
C TYR A 370 -33.84 -12.23 15.24
N THR A 371 -34.56 -12.25 16.37
CA THR A 371 -35.80 -13.04 16.48
C THR A 371 -36.90 -12.52 15.56
N GLU A 372 -37.03 -11.21 15.38
CA GLU A 372 -37.97 -10.56 14.46
C GLU A 372 -37.59 -10.82 12.99
N THR A 373 -36.29 -10.89 12.67
CA THR A 373 -35.82 -11.17 11.30
C THR A 373 -36.21 -12.58 10.82
N ASN A 374 -36.37 -13.54 11.74
CA ASN A 374 -36.88 -14.86 11.38
C ASN A 374 -38.35 -14.82 10.92
N GLN A 375 -39.05 -13.70 11.17
CA GLN A 375 -40.45 -13.49 10.79
C GLN A 375 -40.62 -12.47 9.66
N GLN A 376 -39.67 -11.54 9.50
CA GLN A 376 -39.74 -10.44 8.53
C GLN A 376 -38.52 -10.40 7.59
N LEU A 377 -38.78 -10.12 6.31
CA LEU A 377 -37.75 -10.15 5.26
C LEU A 377 -36.85 -8.91 5.24
N ASP A 378 -37.18 -7.81 5.93
CA ASP A 378 -36.44 -6.54 5.83
C ASP A 378 -36.02 -6.07 7.23
N VAL A 379 -34.74 -6.27 7.56
CA VAL A 379 -34.21 -5.89 8.87
C VAL A 379 -32.94 -5.07 8.68
N CYS A 380 -32.99 -3.85 9.20
CA CYS A 380 -31.83 -2.98 9.33
C CYS A 380 -31.10 -3.31 10.64
N LEU A 381 -29.80 -3.63 10.53
CA LEU A 381 -28.94 -3.94 11.69
C LEU A 381 -28.50 -2.66 12.44
N TYR A 382 -28.48 -1.51 11.76
CA TYR A 382 -28.04 -0.25 12.34
C TYR A 382 -29.05 0.86 12.10
N ASP A 383 -29.84 1.16 13.14
CA ASP A 383 -30.83 2.24 13.19
C ASP A 383 -30.78 2.96 14.55
N GLU A 384 -31.71 3.88 14.79
CA GLU A 384 -31.78 4.65 16.04
C GLU A 384 -31.90 3.75 17.29
N GLU A 385 -32.58 2.61 17.20
CA GLU A 385 -32.77 1.69 18.33
C GLU A 385 -31.54 0.81 18.58
N THR A 386 -30.87 0.34 17.51
CA THR A 386 -29.74 -0.59 17.62
C THR A 386 -28.38 0.10 17.66
N CYS A 387 -28.30 1.41 17.37
CA CYS A 387 -27.03 2.10 17.17
C CYS A 387 -26.08 2.03 18.37
N GLN A 388 -26.61 2.03 19.59
CA GLN A 388 -25.82 1.96 20.83
C GLN A 388 -25.20 0.58 21.02
N GLU A 389 -26.01 -0.47 20.94
CA GLU A 389 -25.57 -1.86 21.03
C GLU A 389 -24.59 -2.20 19.91
N PHE A 390 -24.89 -1.76 18.67
CA PHE A 390 -24.03 -2.00 17.52
C PHE A 390 -22.64 -1.36 17.69
N CYS A 391 -22.56 -0.13 18.21
CA CYS A 391 -21.29 0.53 18.52
C CYS A 391 -20.45 -0.30 19.52
N SER A 392 -21.07 -0.75 20.61
CA SER A 392 -20.42 -1.61 21.61
C SER A 392 -19.93 -2.92 21.01
N VAL A 393 -20.76 -3.55 20.17
CA VAL A 393 -20.43 -4.80 19.48
C VAL A 393 -19.23 -4.63 18.55
N VAL A 394 -19.16 -3.58 17.73
CA VAL A 394 -18.01 -3.33 16.83
C VAL A 394 -16.71 -3.26 17.65
N ASN A 395 -16.73 -2.54 18.77
CA ASN A 395 -15.58 -2.40 19.67
C ASN A 395 -15.19 -3.74 20.32
N LEU A 396 -16.17 -4.51 20.80
CA LEU A 396 -15.95 -5.84 21.39
C LEU A 396 -15.39 -6.84 20.38
N VAL A 397 -15.88 -6.82 19.14
CA VAL A 397 -15.39 -7.72 18.08
C VAL A 397 -13.94 -7.37 17.71
N LEU A 398 -13.60 -6.08 17.54
CA LEU A 398 -12.22 -5.65 17.27
C LEU A 398 -11.27 -6.02 18.41
N LYS A 399 -11.70 -5.75 19.65
CA LYS A 399 -10.94 -6.10 20.87
C LYS A 399 -10.74 -7.61 20.99
N GLY A 400 -11.81 -8.39 20.83
CA GLY A 400 -11.79 -9.85 20.88
C GLY A 400 -10.87 -10.45 19.81
N PHE A 401 -10.88 -9.89 18.59
CA PHE A 401 -9.95 -10.31 17.53
C PHE A 401 -8.49 -10.06 17.92
N ARG A 402 -8.17 -8.86 18.43
CA ARG A 402 -6.81 -8.51 18.90
C ARG A 402 -6.37 -9.40 20.05
N GLU A 403 -7.18 -9.54 21.09
CA GLU A 403 -6.86 -10.34 22.28
C GLU A 403 -6.62 -11.81 21.90
N SER A 404 -7.46 -12.37 21.03
CA SER A 404 -7.32 -13.75 20.55
C SER A 404 -6.03 -13.96 19.74
N LEU A 405 -5.65 -13.02 18.88
CA LEU A 405 -4.36 -13.08 18.16
C LEU A 405 -3.15 -12.92 19.12
N SER A 406 -3.28 -12.12 20.17
CA SER A 406 -2.19 -11.89 21.14
C SER A 406 -1.81 -13.17 21.92
N VAL A 407 -2.78 -14.08 22.12
CA VAL A 407 -2.54 -15.41 22.70
C VAL A 407 -1.60 -16.23 21.82
N PHE A 408 -1.76 -16.18 20.49
CA PHE A 408 -0.85 -16.85 19.55
C PHE A 408 0.51 -16.20 19.47
N ALA A 409 0.58 -14.87 19.46
CA ALA A 409 1.86 -14.15 19.51
C ALA A 409 2.65 -14.52 20.77
N SER A 410 2.01 -14.50 21.92
CA SER A 410 2.62 -14.87 23.21
C SER A 410 3.09 -16.34 23.22
N TYR A 411 2.30 -17.25 22.67
CA TYR A 411 2.67 -18.65 22.57
C TYR A 411 3.87 -18.88 21.64
N ARG A 412 3.90 -18.23 20.48
CA ARG A 412 5.02 -18.32 19.54
C ARG A 412 6.30 -17.73 20.13
N LEU A 413 6.23 -16.60 20.82
CA LEU A 413 7.37 -16.05 21.54
C LEU A 413 7.91 -17.03 22.58
N ALA A 414 7.03 -17.70 23.34
CA ALA A 414 7.46 -18.71 24.32
C ALA A 414 8.13 -19.93 23.67
N LEU A 415 7.72 -20.31 22.45
CA LEU A 415 8.39 -21.36 21.67
C LEU A 415 9.78 -20.93 21.20
N ILE A 416 9.91 -19.70 20.69
CA ILE A 416 11.20 -19.14 20.22
C ILE A 416 12.19 -19.02 21.38
N GLU A 417 11.72 -18.57 22.55
CA GLU A 417 12.53 -18.47 23.78
C GLU A 417 12.89 -19.83 24.38
N LYS A 418 12.47 -20.94 23.76
CA LYS A 418 12.70 -22.32 24.23
C LYS A 418 12.31 -22.51 25.70
N LYS A 419 11.26 -21.83 26.16
CA LYS A 419 10.76 -21.97 27.54
C LYS A 419 10.39 -23.43 27.79
N GLU A 420 10.83 -23.99 28.90
CA GLU A 420 10.43 -25.34 29.31
C GLU A 420 8.91 -25.36 29.53
N ASN A 421 8.17 -26.04 28.65
CA ASN A 421 6.71 -26.17 28.67
C ASN A 421 5.94 -24.83 28.47
N PRO A 422 5.97 -24.24 27.26
CA PRO A 422 5.14 -23.08 26.97
C PRO A 422 3.67 -23.43 27.16
N LYS A 423 2.93 -22.59 27.90
CA LYS A 423 1.49 -22.77 28.11
C LYS A 423 0.83 -22.83 26.74
N LYS A 424 0.30 -24.00 26.38
CA LYS A 424 -0.40 -24.18 25.12
C LYS A 424 -1.60 -23.22 25.08
N PRO A 425 -1.88 -22.59 23.94
CA PRO A 425 -3.11 -21.82 23.79
C PRO A 425 -4.29 -22.73 24.12
N HIS A 426 -5.33 -22.16 24.72
CA HIS A 426 -6.57 -22.89 24.96
C HIS A 426 -7.08 -23.45 23.63
N LYS A 427 -7.72 -24.63 23.65
CA LYS A 427 -8.25 -25.24 22.41
C LYS A 427 -9.19 -24.29 21.65
N ASP A 428 -9.82 -23.39 22.38
CA ASP A 428 -10.80 -22.42 21.88
C ASP A 428 -10.15 -21.17 21.27
N ALA A 429 -8.85 -20.90 21.52
CA ALA A 429 -8.19 -19.68 21.03
C ALA A 429 -8.22 -19.55 19.50
N TYR A 430 -8.06 -20.66 18.77
CA TYR A 430 -8.24 -20.68 17.32
C TYR A 430 -9.67 -20.33 16.92
N PHE A 431 -10.64 -20.95 17.59
CA PHE A 431 -12.05 -20.73 17.33
C PHE A 431 -12.43 -19.27 17.56
N ASP A 432 -11.85 -18.63 18.58
CA ASP A 432 -12.07 -17.20 18.85
C ASP A 432 -11.49 -16.31 17.75
N VAL A 433 -10.24 -16.54 17.32
CA VAL A 433 -9.67 -15.78 16.18
C VAL A 433 -10.52 -15.95 14.92
N TYR A 434 -10.93 -17.18 14.61
CA TYR A 434 -11.79 -17.47 13.46
C TYR A 434 -13.12 -16.73 13.56
N GLN A 435 -13.81 -16.83 14.68
CA GLN A 435 -15.14 -16.26 14.87
C GLN A 435 -15.11 -14.73 14.88
N TYR A 436 -14.21 -14.09 15.63
CA TYR A 436 -14.09 -12.63 15.63
C TYR A 436 -13.65 -12.10 14.26
N GLY A 437 -12.70 -12.76 13.60
CA GLY A 437 -12.28 -12.39 12.24
C GLY A 437 -13.40 -12.57 11.21
N TYR A 438 -14.20 -13.64 11.33
CA TYR A 438 -15.37 -13.86 10.49
C TYR A 438 -16.47 -12.82 10.74
N MET A 439 -16.74 -12.45 12.00
CA MET A 439 -17.68 -11.38 12.34
C MET A 439 -17.25 -10.03 11.73
N LEU A 440 -15.98 -9.66 11.85
CA LEU A 440 -15.44 -8.45 11.19
C LEU A 440 -15.56 -8.52 9.66
N HIS A 441 -15.33 -9.70 9.06
CA HIS A 441 -15.51 -9.90 7.64
C HIS A 441 -16.97 -9.67 7.21
N MET A 442 -17.93 -10.20 7.96
CA MET A 442 -19.36 -9.98 7.69
C MET A 442 -19.73 -8.51 7.82
N LEU A 443 -19.27 -7.82 8.88
CA LEU A 443 -19.48 -6.38 9.07
C LEU A 443 -18.95 -5.54 7.90
N CYS A 444 -17.75 -5.87 7.40
CA CYS A 444 -17.13 -5.17 6.26
C CYS A 444 -17.90 -5.31 4.94
N ARG A 445 -18.70 -6.38 4.79
CA ARG A 445 -19.56 -6.62 3.62
C ARG A 445 -21.01 -6.13 3.84
N GLY A 446 -21.39 -6.01 5.10
CA GLY A 446 -22.66 -5.47 5.57
C GLY A 446 -22.86 -3.99 5.24
N ALA A 447 -24.10 -3.52 5.32
CA ALA A 447 -24.41 -2.10 5.17
C ALA A 447 -24.29 -1.34 6.50
N ALA A 448 -24.44 -2.06 7.62
CA ALA A 448 -24.43 -1.48 8.96
C ALA A 448 -23.12 -0.79 9.33
N LEU A 449 -21.96 -1.42 9.07
CA LEU A 449 -20.66 -0.85 9.43
C LEU A 449 -20.36 0.47 8.67
N PRO A 450 -20.50 0.54 7.32
CA PRO A 450 -20.37 1.81 6.61
C PRO A 450 -21.31 2.92 7.14
N MET A 451 -22.57 2.60 7.47
CA MET A 451 -23.50 3.57 8.03
C MET A 451 -23.05 4.08 9.40
N TYR A 452 -22.67 3.17 10.30
CA TYR A 452 -22.10 3.51 11.60
C TYR A 452 -20.90 4.44 11.46
N LEU A 453 -19.92 4.07 10.63
CA LEU A 453 -18.71 4.86 10.43
C LEU A 453 -19.01 6.24 9.85
N LYS A 454 -19.98 6.36 8.93
CA LYS A 454 -20.46 7.66 8.41
C LYS A 454 -21.06 8.51 9.53
N ASN A 455 -21.89 7.93 10.40
CA ASN A 455 -22.53 8.64 11.50
C ASN A 455 -21.52 9.13 12.55
N VAL A 456 -20.45 8.38 12.80
CA VAL A 456 -19.40 8.79 13.73
C VAL A 456 -18.25 9.56 13.05
N ASN A 457 -18.33 9.83 11.75
CA ASN A 457 -17.26 10.50 11.00
C ASN A 457 -16.74 11.81 11.64
N PRO A 458 -17.59 12.69 12.21
CA PRO A 458 -17.09 13.89 12.91
C PRO A 458 -16.16 13.56 14.09
N LEU A 459 -16.38 12.43 14.76
CA LEU A 459 -15.57 11.93 15.88
C LEU A 459 -14.30 11.20 15.41
N LEU A 460 -14.25 10.82 14.14
CA LEU A 460 -13.10 10.17 13.51
C LEU A 460 -12.10 11.17 12.91
N SER A 461 -12.26 12.49 13.14
CA SER A 461 -11.36 13.51 12.59
C SER A 461 -9.87 13.23 12.86
N ASP A 462 -9.57 12.55 13.96
CA ASP A 462 -8.22 12.12 14.32
C ASP A 462 -7.61 11.07 13.36
N PHE A 463 -8.40 10.37 12.55
CA PHE A 463 -7.89 9.45 11.51
C PHE A 463 -7.18 10.18 10.37
N HIS A 464 -7.49 11.47 10.18
CA HIS A 464 -6.76 12.32 9.23
C HIS A 464 -5.42 12.79 9.77
N ARG A 465 -5.18 12.69 11.09
CA ARG A 465 -3.84 12.95 11.61
C ARG A 465 -2.93 11.91 10.96
N PRO A 466 -1.94 12.32 10.14
CA PRO A 466 -0.93 11.39 9.70
C PRO A 466 -0.38 10.74 10.97
N ALA A 467 -0.21 9.41 10.96
CA ALA A 467 0.48 8.76 12.06
C ALA A 467 1.75 9.57 12.32
N PRO A 468 2.06 9.95 13.58
CA PRO A 468 3.22 10.77 13.86
C PRO A 468 4.37 10.13 13.11
N LYS A 469 4.83 10.81 12.06
CA LYS A 469 5.86 10.26 11.20
C LYS A 469 7.01 10.07 12.16
N ARG A 470 7.28 8.83 12.56
CA ARG A 470 8.53 8.54 13.22
C ARG A 470 9.54 8.63 12.11
N VAL A 471 9.93 9.88 11.82
CA VAL A 471 10.96 10.30 10.88
C VAL A 471 12.26 9.84 11.50
N TYR A 472 12.47 8.54 11.57
CA TYR A 472 13.75 7.92 11.88
C TYR A 472 14.68 7.99 10.66
N LEU A 473 14.54 9.05 9.85
CA LEU A 473 15.31 9.27 8.62
C LEU A 473 16.81 9.39 8.94
N PHE A 474 17.14 9.81 10.16
CA PHE A 474 18.51 9.99 10.64
C PHE A 474 18.72 9.30 11.99
N LYS A 475 18.43 8.00 12.12
CA LYS A 475 18.85 7.26 13.32
C LYS A 475 20.36 7.19 13.39
N GLU A 476 20.91 7.59 14.54
CA GLU A 476 22.30 7.32 14.86
C GLU A 476 22.49 5.80 14.92
N LYS A 477 23.40 5.26 14.08
CA LYS A 477 23.85 3.87 14.24
C LYS A 477 24.63 3.81 15.56
N SER A 478 23.92 3.67 16.67
CA SER A 478 24.54 3.50 17.98
C SER A 478 25.38 2.24 17.93
N ALA A 479 26.71 2.41 17.89
CA ALA A 479 27.68 1.34 17.80
C ALA A 479 27.65 0.38 19.01
N ASN A 480 26.90 0.72 20.07
CA ASN A 480 26.80 -0.08 21.30
C ASN A 480 25.62 -1.07 21.32
N LYS A 481 24.87 -1.23 20.22
CA LYS A 481 23.66 -2.08 20.17
C LYS A 481 23.90 -3.50 19.64
N LEU A 482 25.11 -4.03 19.76
CA LEU A 482 25.49 -5.37 19.26
C LEU A 482 24.78 -6.54 19.95
N VAL A 483 24.05 -6.30 21.05
CA VAL A 483 23.35 -7.33 21.84
C VAL A 483 21.82 -7.34 21.61
N GLU A 484 21.24 -6.31 20.99
CA GLU A 484 19.79 -6.26 20.69
C GLU A 484 19.45 -6.69 19.24
N ILE A 485 20.45 -7.06 18.44
CA ILE A 485 20.32 -7.42 17.02
C ILE A 485 19.43 -8.66 16.78
N GLU A 486 19.28 -9.55 17.77
CA GLU A 486 18.40 -10.73 17.62
C GLU A 486 16.93 -10.49 18.03
N ARG A 487 16.59 -9.30 18.57
CA ARG A 487 15.23 -9.00 19.04
C ARG A 487 14.50 -7.90 18.26
N GLU A 488 15.20 -7.16 17.41
CA GLU A 488 14.54 -6.22 16.52
C GLU A 488 13.98 -7.01 15.33
N GLU A 489 12.65 -7.18 15.30
CA GLU A 489 11.94 -7.33 14.01
C GLU A 489 12.58 -6.32 13.05
N PRO A 490 13.07 -6.77 11.87
CA PRO A 490 13.79 -5.90 10.95
C PRO A 490 12.98 -4.62 10.76
N GLU A 491 13.58 -3.45 10.95
CA GLU A 491 12.85 -2.17 10.81
C GLU A 491 12.15 -2.06 9.46
N ALA A 492 12.70 -2.73 8.43
CA ALA A 492 12.10 -2.91 7.13
C ALA A 492 10.68 -3.52 7.18
N GLU A 493 10.41 -4.45 8.10
CA GLU A 493 9.08 -5.07 8.27
C GLU A 493 8.06 -4.08 8.85
N LYS A 494 8.48 -3.25 9.82
CA LYS A 494 7.62 -2.21 10.39
C LYS A 494 7.35 -1.09 9.39
N GLU A 495 8.38 -0.71 8.63
CA GLU A 495 8.23 0.26 7.54
C GLU A 495 7.31 -0.29 6.43
N GLU A 496 7.49 -1.54 6.01
CA GLU A 496 6.63 -2.17 5.01
C GLU A 496 5.19 -2.29 5.49
N LEU A 497 4.96 -2.68 6.74
CA LEU A 497 3.61 -2.73 7.29
C LEU A 497 2.99 -1.34 7.39
N GLY A 498 3.79 -0.32 7.71
CA GLY A 498 3.38 1.09 7.64
C GLY A 498 2.97 1.50 6.24
N VAL A 499 3.76 1.11 5.23
CA VAL A 499 3.45 1.32 3.80
C VAL A 499 2.22 0.49 3.39
N GLU A 500 2.05 -0.76 3.83
CA GLU A 500 0.87 -1.57 3.51
C GLU A 500 -0.40 -0.99 4.16
N LEU A 501 -0.28 -0.42 5.36
CA LEU A 501 -1.38 0.31 5.99
C LEU A 501 -1.66 1.61 5.23
N GLU A 502 -0.66 2.34 4.76
CA GLU A 502 -0.87 3.55 3.94
C GLU A 502 -1.43 3.22 2.55
N ASP A 503 -0.80 2.30 1.83
CA ASP A 503 -1.18 1.85 0.49
C ASP A 503 -2.50 1.08 0.52
N GLY A 504 -2.74 0.24 1.52
CA GLY A 504 -4.02 -0.46 1.70
C GLY A 504 -5.17 0.52 1.98
N LEU A 505 -4.86 1.68 2.59
CA LEU A 505 -5.80 2.80 2.68
C LEU A 505 -5.97 3.53 1.34
N GLU A 506 -5.04 3.44 0.38
CA GLU A 506 -5.13 4.13 -0.92
C GLU A 506 -5.66 3.23 -2.06
N ALA A 507 -5.37 1.92 -2.04
CA ALA A 507 -5.51 0.99 -3.17
C ALA A 507 -6.92 0.41 -3.37
N ASP A 508 -7.69 0.22 -2.30
CA ASP A 508 -8.96 -0.53 -2.36
C ASP A 508 -10.18 0.29 -2.83
N ASN A 509 -9.94 1.47 -3.40
CA ASN A 509 -11.00 2.40 -3.80
C ASN A 509 -11.80 1.99 -5.03
N LYS A 510 -11.23 1.18 -5.94
CA LYS A 510 -11.85 0.93 -7.25
C LYS A 510 -12.46 -0.47 -7.41
N ASP A 511 -11.96 -1.47 -6.68
CA ASP A 511 -12.33 -2.87 -6.94
C ASP A 511 -13.56 -3.35 -6.18
N PHE A 512 -13.88 -2.73 -5.04
CA PHE A 512 -15.12 -2.98 -4.31
C PHE A 512 -16.17 -1.97 -4.77
N GLU A 513 -17.12 -2.48 -5.55
CA GLU A 513 -18.30 -1.86 -6.16
C GLU A 513 -19.15 -0.99 -5.20
N PHE A 514 -18.61 0.11 -4.70
CA PHE A 514 -19.48 1.23 -4.41
C PHE A 514 -19.80 1.87 -5.75
N SER A 515 -21.09 1.87 -6.08
CA SER A 515 -21.63 2.57 -7.25
C SER A 515 -21.00 3.95 -7.28
N ALA A 516 -20.26 4.26 -8.34
CA ALA A 516 -19.55 5.51 -8.49
C ALA A 516 -20.56 6.65 -8.37
N GLU A 517 -20.67 7.24 -7.18
CA GLU A 517 -21.12 8.62 -7.11
C GLU A 517 -20.13 9.41 -7.97
N PRO A 518 -20.61 10.27 -8.89
CA PRO A 518 -19.77 10.93 -9.87
C PRO A 518 -18.62 11.67 -9.17
N GLU A 519 -17.40 11.16 -9.34
CA GLU A 519 -16.17 11.65 -8.68
C GLU A 519 -15.82 13.11 -9.06
N GLU A 520 -16.54 13.71 -10.02
CA GLU A 520 -16.25 15.03 -10.59
C GLU A 520 -16.34 16.17 -9.55
N GLU A 521 -17.14 16.04 -8.49
CA GLU A 521 -17.20 17.05 -7.41
C GLU A 521 -16.35 16.70 -6.18
N SER A 522 -15.81 15.48 -6.09
CA SER A 522 -15.09 14.99 -4.90
C SER A 522 -13.58 14.94 -5.03
N ALA A 523 -13.00 15.11 -6.22
CA ALA A 523 -11.56 14.96 -6.45
C ALA A 523 -10.68 15.88 -5.57
N GLU A 524 -11.22 17.02 -5.11
CA GLU A 524 -10.50 17.97 -4.25
C GLU A 524 -10.53 17.60 -2.76
N LYS A 525 -11.51 16.77 -2.33
CA LYS A 525 -11.66 16.37 -0.92
C LYS A 525 -11.10 14.96 -0.76
N GLY A 526 -9.94 14.85 -0.11
CA GLY A 526 -9.34 13.56 0.25
C GLY A 526 -10.33 12.62 0.96
N PRO A 527 -10.01 11.32 1.06
CA PRO A 527 -10.93 10.33 1.59
C PRO A 527 -11.36 10.69 3.01
N HIS A 528 -12.66 10.62 3.29
CA HIS A 528 -13.20 10.92 4.63
C HIS A 528 -12.64 9.94 5.67
N ALA A 529 -12.51 10.38 6.92
CA ALA A 529 -12.03 9.56 8.03
C ALA A 529 -12.75 8.20 8.17
N TRP A 530 -14.06 8.18 7.95
CA TRP A 530 -14.84 6.93 7.98
C TRP A 530 -14.42 5.93 6.88
N GLN A 531 -14.03 6.42 5.69
CA GLN A 531 -13.53 5.57 4.59
C GLN A 531 -12.17 4.99 4.94
N ILE A 532 -11.30 5.80 5.56
CA ILE A 532 -9.99 5.36 6.06
C ILE A 532 -10.20 4.23 7.09
N CYS A 533 -11.09 4.44 8.06
CA CYS A 533 -11.43 3.43 9.06
C CYS A 533 -11.96 2.13 8.43
N LEU A 534 -12.91 2.23 7.48
CA LEU A 534 -13.47 1.05 6.81
C LEU A 534 -12.41 0.27 6.03
N ARG A 535 -11.51 0.95 5.31
CA ARG A 535 -10.40 0.31 4.58
C ARG A 535 -9.43 -0.38 5.52
N TRP A 536 -9.13 0.22 6.68
CA TRP A 536 -8.32 -0.41 7.72
C TRP A 536 -8.96 -1.70 8.24
N ILE A 537 -10.26 -1.70 8.59
CA ILE A 537 -10.94 -2.92 9.07
C ILE A 537 -10.94 -4.00 7.96
N LYS A 538 -11.18 -3.63 6.70
CA LYS A 538 -11.10 -4.56 5.55
C LYS A 538 -9.71 -5.20 5.43
N LEU A 539 -8.64 -4.43 5.64
CA LEU A 539 -7.27 -4.93 5.64
C LEU A 539 -7.03 -5.96 6.76
N LEU A 540 -7.60 -5.75 7.95
CA LEU A 540 -7.50 -6.72 9.05
C LEU A 540 -8.10 -8.08 8.68
N VAL A 541 -9.16 -8.10 7.87
CA VAL A 541 -9.90 -9.31 7.45
C VAL A 541 -9.66 -9.70 6.00
N SER A 542 -8.56 -9.28 5.39
CA SER A 542 -8.29 -9.55 3.97
C SER A 542 -8.20 -11.06 3.69
N TYR A 543 -7.62 -11.86 4.60
CA TYR A 543 -7.53 -13.32 4.47
C TYR A 543 -8.90 -13.99 4.50
N PHE A 544 -9.78 -13.58 5.43
CA PHE A 544 -11.15 -14.08 5.50
C PHE A 544 -11.93 -13.74 4.24
N SER A 545 -11.73 -12.53 3.73
CA SER A 545 -12.36 -12.05 2.50
C SER A 545 -11.90 -12.83 1.26
N ALA A 546 -10.59 -13.06 1.15
CA ALA A 546 -10.00 -13.86 0.08
C ALA A 546 -10.46 -15.33 0.13
N ALA A 547 -10.46 -15.95 1.32
CA ALA A 547 -10.94 -17.31 1.52
C ALA A 547 -12.42 -17.46 1.19
N SER A 548 -13.27 -16.57 1.73
CA SER A 548 -14.71 -16.55 1.44
C SER A 548 -14.98 -16.41 -0.06
N MET A 549 -14.23 -15.52 -0.75
CA MET A 549 -14.34 -15.39 -2.19
C MET A 549 -13.99 -16.70 -2.91
N LEU A 550 -12.86 -17.33 -2.63
CA LEU A 550 -12.48 -18.60 -3.27
C LEU A 550 -13.47 -19.72 -2.97
N ILE A 551 -13.87 -19.90 -1.71
CA ILE A 551 -14.86 -20.92 -1.27
C ILE A 551 -16.18 -20.78 -2.02
N ASN A 552 -16.69 -19.55 -2.15
CA ASN A 552 -17.96 -19.30 -2.83
C ASN A 552 -17.88 -19.66 -4.32
N HIS A 553 -16.72 -19.50 -4.97
CA HIS A 553 -16.53 -19.86 -6.38
C HIS A 553 -16.25 -21.35 -6.58
N LEU A 554 -15.60 -22.02 -5.61
CA LEU A 554 -15.39 -23.48 -5.64
C LEU A 554 -16.70 -24.28 -5.54
N SER A 555 -17.76 -23.65 -5.06
CA SER A 555 -19.09 -24.27 -4.97
C SER A 555 -19.76 -24.45 -6.33
N ILE A 556 -19.19 -23.86 -7.38
CA ILE A 556 -19.64 -24.01 -8.76
C ILE A 556 -19.14 -25.38 -9.23
N GLN A 557 -20.05 -26.27 -9.68
CA GLN A 557 -19.77 -27.68 -9.98
C GLN A 557 -18.67 -27.93 -11.05
N GLN A 558 -18.11 -26.89 -11.64
CA GLN A 558 -17.09 -26.94 -12.69
C GLN A 558 -15.82 -26.17 -12.32
N PHE A 559 -15.59 -25.87 -11.04
CA PHE A 559 -14.38 -25.12 -10.67
C PHE A 559 -13.11 -25.91 -11.08
N PRO A 560 -12.16 -25.27 -11.78
CA PRO A 560 -10.98 -25.92 -12.34
C PRO A 560 -10.06 -26.48 -11.25
N ILE A 561 -9.26 -27.49 -11.62
CA ILE A 561 -8.07 -27.85 -10.83
C ILE A 561 -7.14 -26.64 -10.80
N ILE A 562 -6.74 -26.23 -9.61
CA ILE A 562 -5.74 -25.21 -9.42
C ILE A 562 -4.37 -25.87 -9.54
N ASN A 563 -3.61 -25.50 -10.55
CA ASN A 563 -2.18 -25.79 -10.62
C ASN A 563 -1.40 -24.57 -10.18
N VAL A 564 -0.34 -24.79 -9.42
CA VAL A 564 0.50 -23.71 -8.94
C VAL A 564 1.97 -23.99 -9.25
N HIS A 565 2.64 -23.03 -9.86
CA HIS A 565 4.08 -23.06 -10.09
C HIS A 565 4.77 -21.88 -9.43
N LEU A 566 5.89 -22.11 -8.74
CA LEU A 566 6.70 -21.02 -8.19
C LEU A 566 7.82 -20.66 -9.17
N LEU A 567 7.87 -19.40 -9.57
CA LEU A 567 8.97 -18.76 -10.26
C LEU A 567 9.92 -18.21 -9.20
N ARG A 568 11.21 -18.46 -9.38
CA ARG A 568 12.26 -17.81 -8.59
C ARG A 568 12.78 -16.62 -9.36
N ASN A 569 12.91 -15.50 -8.67
CA ASN A 569 13.63 -14.35 -9.20
C ASN A 569 15.11 -14.66 -9.27
N SER A 570 15.76 -14.24 -10.37
CA SER A 570 17.20 -14.05 -10.32
C SER A 570 17.47 -12.97 -9.27
N PRO A 571 18.35 -13.20 -8.29
CA PRO A 571 18.83 -12.11 -7.46
C PRO A 571 19.45 -11.09 -8.41
N GLY A 572 18.81 -9.91 -8.50
CA GLY A 572 19.38 -8.81 -9.26
C GLY A 572 20.68 -8.36 -8.59
N ASP A 573 21.57 -7.76 -9.36
CA ASP A 573 22.69 -7.03 -8.78
C ASP A 573 22.16 -5.85 -7.94
N ASN A 574 22.80 -5.59 -6.80
CA ASN A 574 22.47 -4.49 -5.90
C ASN A 574 23.22 -3.20 -6.25
N THR A 575 24.02 -3.20 -7.33
CA THR A 575 24.72 -2.01 -7.78
C THR A 575 23.75 -0.92 -8.25
N LEU A 576 24.06 0.31 -7.85
CA LEU A 576 23.43 1.52 -8.36
C LEU A 576 24.44 2.27 -9.21
N LEU A 577 23.98 2.83 -10.33
CA LEU A 577 24.74 3.82 -11.07
C LEU A 577 24.90 5.09 -10.21
N SER A 578 26.05 5.75 -10.28
CA SER A 578 26.21 7.06 -9.63
C SER A 578 25.22 8.05 -10.22
N TRP A 579 24.58 8.88 -9.38
CA TRP A 579 23.60 9.85 -9.86
C TRP A 579 24.19 10.85 -10.87
N LYS A 580 25.47 11.21 -10.72
CA LYS A 580 26.16 12.09 -11.69
C LYS A 580 26.28 11.44 -13.05
N THR A 581 26.61 10.14 -13.08
CA THR A 581 26.66 9.37 -14.33
C THR A 581 25.28 9.31 -14.95
N LEU A 582 24.25 9.02 -14.13
CA LEU A 582 22.86 8.91 -14.59
C LEU A 582 22.37 10.19 -15.26
N LEU A 583 22.56 11.33 -14.59
CA LEU A 583 22.05 12.62 -15.06
C LEU A 583 22.84 13.18 -16.26
N LYS A 584 24.10 12.75 -16.44
CA LYS A 584 24.92 13.16 -17.60
C LYS A 584 24.57 12.40 -18.88
N ASP A 585 24.10 11.17 -18.75
CA ASP A 585 23.82 10.32 -19.91
C ASP A 585 22.41 10.62 -20.48
N PRO A 586 22.31 11.19 -21.69
CA PRO A 586 21.02 11.53 -22.30
C PRO A 586 20.17 10.30 -22.67
N SER A 587 20.76 9.10 -22.71
CA SER A 587 20.02 7.85 -22.95
C SER A 587 19.15 7.46 -21.76
N TYR A 588 19.61 7.74 -20.54
CA TYR A 588 18.87 7.52 -19.30
C TYR A 588 18.13 8.77 -18.82
N PHE A 589 18.69 9.96 -19.03
CA PHE A 589 18.15 11.21 -18.49
C PHE A 589 18.08 12.30 -19.59
N PRO A 590 16.93 12.44 -20.27
CA PRO A 590 16.83 13.27 -21.48
C PRO A 590 17.17 14.74 -21.20
N SER A 591 17.87 15.41 -22.12
CA SER A 591 18.49 16.71 -21.84
C SER A 591 17.52 17.89 -21.74
N ARG A 592 16.36 17.85 -22.42
CA ARG A 592 15.35 18.93 -22.42
C ARG A 592 13.95 18.41 -22.74
N THR A 593 12.92 18.98 -22.11
CA THR A 593 11.57 18.96 -22.68
C THR A 593 11.42 20.07 -23.72
N LEU A 594 10.25 20.16 -24.35
CA LEU A 594 9.93 21.22 -25.31
C LEU A 594 9.82 22.61 -24.65
N ASP A 595 9.84 22.72 -23.31
CA ASP A 595 9.76 24.00 -22.60
C ASP A 595 11.13 24.72 -22.61
N PRO A 596 11.24 25.93 -23.20
CA PRO A 596 12.49 26.71 -23.18
C PRO A 596 12.93 27.15 -21.78
N ARG A 597 12.08 27.02 -20.75
CA ARG A 597 12.40 27.32 -19.35
C ARG A 597 13.05 26.14 -18.61
N ASP A 598 13.15 24.98 -19.26
CA ASP A 598 13.79 23.81 -18.67
C ASP A 598 15.27 24.02 -18.43
N ARG A 599 15.72 23.66 -17.21
CA ARG A 599 17.14 23.64 -16.84
C ARG A 599 17.88 22.55 -17.60
N THR A 600 19.14 22.79 -17.96
CA THR A 600 19.98 21.73 -18.56
C THR A 600 20.39 20.70 -17.51
N ASN A 601 20.87 19.54 -17.95
CA ASN A 601 21.37 18.49 -17.05
C ASN A 601 22.52 19.00 -16.18
N GLU A 602 23.40 19.83 -16.75
CA GLU A 602 24.53 20.45 -16.04
C GLU A 602 24.07 21.41 -14.95
N GLU A 603 23.02 22.19 -15.20
CA GLU A 603 22.43 23.09 -14.21
C GLU A 603 21.81 22.30 -13.06
N ILE A 604 21.03 21.24 -13.36
CA ILE A 604 20.46 20.32 -12.36
C ILE A 604 21.57 19.70 -11.50
N ILE A 605 22.63 19.17 -12.14
CA ILE A 605 23.77 18.58 -11.45
C ILE A 605 24.44 19.62 -10.55
N SER A 606 24.72 20.81 -11.06
CA SER A 606 25.38 21.88 -10.30
C SER A 606 24.59 22.26 -9.05
N MET A 607 23.26 22.36 -9.16
CA MET A 607 22.40 22.63 -8.01
C MET A 607 22.43 21.52 -6.97
N LEU A 608 22.36 20.25 -7.40
CA LEU A 608 22.43 19.11 -6.49
C LEU A 608 23.81 19.04 -5.81
N GLU A 609 24.90 19.25 -6.55
CA GLU A 609 26.25 19.31 -5.99
C GLU A 609 26.37 20.43 -4.94
N GLN A 610 25.84 21.61 -5.26
CA GLN A 610 25.82 22.73 -4.32
C GLN A 610 25.03 22.36 -3.06
N ALA A 611 23.81 21.83 -3.20
CA ALA A 611 22.96 21.44 -2.06
C ALA A 611 23.61 20.35 -1.19
N ILE A 612 24.22 19.34 -1.81
CA ILE A 612 24.92 18.24 -1.13
C ILE A 612 26.19 18.74 -0.41
N SER A 613 26.89 19.72 -0.97
CA SER A 613 28.12 20.27 -0.37
C SER A 613 27.89 20.86 1.03
N PHE A 614 26.65 21.22 1.37
CA PHE A 614 26.26 21.70 2.69
C PHE A 614 25.99 20.59 3.71
N LYS A 615 26.29 19.32 3.40
CA LYS A 615 26.16 18.17 4.33
C LYS A 615 24.72 18.02 4.86
N PRO A 616 23.73 17.79 3.98
CA PRO A 616 22.32 17.68 4.35
C PRO A 616 22.07 16.60 5.42
N SER A 617 22.84 15.52 5.43
CA SER A 617 22.78 14.47 6.46
C SER A 617 23.02 14.99 7.87
N HIS A 618 24.03 15.86 8.05
CA HIS A 618 24.34 16.48 9.34
C HIS A 618 23.24 17.46 9.79
N HIS A 619 22.70 18.24 8.86
CA HIS A 619 21.59 19.15 9.16
C HIS A 619 20.31 18.41 9.50
N GLY A 620 20.00 17.33 8.77
CA GLY A 620 18.86 16.47 9.02
C GLY A 620 18.87 15.89 10.43
N PHE A 621 20.01 15.38 10.89
CA PHE A 621 20.18 14.90 12.28
C PHE A 621 19.94 15.99 13.32
N ARG A 622 20.50 17.19 13.12
CA ARG A 622 20.26 18.33 14.03
C ARG A 622 18.80 18.75 14.06
N LEU A 623 18.13 18.81 12.91
CA LEU A 623 16.72 19.15 12.80
C LEU A 623 15.84 18.09 13.46
N GLN A 624 16.19 16.81 13.36
CA GLN A 624 15.49 15.72 14.03
C GLN A 624 15.53 15.88 15.56
N HIS A 625 16.68 16.23 16.14
CA HIS A 625 16.76 16.53 17.58
C HIS A 625 15.92 17.75 17.97
N ILE A 626 15.96 18.81 17.17
CA ILE A 626 15.13 20.00 17.42
C ILE A 626 13.64 19.62 17.37
N ARG A 627 13.24 18.77 16.42
CA ARG A 627 11.87 18.26 16.29
C ARG A 627 11.44 17.49 17.54
N GLU A 628 12.29 16.57 18.03
CA GLU A 628 12.04 15.76 19.22
C GLU A 628 11.93 16.63 20.49
N ASP A 629 12.86 17.57 20.68
CA ASP A 629 12.82 18.54 21.78
C ASP A 629 11.52 19.37 21.73
N TRP A 630 11.09 19.79 20.53
CA TRP A 630 9.85 20.56 20.37
C TRP A 630 8.63 19.74 20.79
N GLU A 631 8.52 18.49 20.32
CA GLU A 631 7.42 17.60 20.70
C GLU A 631 7.39 17.32 22.20
N GLU A 632 8.55 17.08 22.82
CA GLU A 632 8.66 16.84 24.26
C GLU A 632 8.21 18.06 25.07
N ILE A 633 8.70 19.25 24.72
CA ILE A 633 8.33 20.50 25.39
C ILE A 633 6.84 20.80 25.23
N MET A 634 6.26 20.49 24.07
CA MET A 634 4.84 20.76 23.80
C MET A 634 3.90 19.78 24.50
N LYS A 635 4.36 18.59 24.94
CA LYS A 635 3.54 17.67 25.75
C LYS A 635 3.17 18.25 27.11
N ASP A 636 4.06 19.03 27.70
CA ASP A 636 3.88 19.61 29.04
C ASP A 636 3.15 20.96 29.01
N GLU A 637 2.77 21.46 27.82
CA GLU A 637 2.18 22.79 27.58
C GLU A 637 2.71 23.89 28.53
N PRO A 638 3.87 24.50 28.25
CA PRO A 638 4.50 25.43 29.18
C PRO A 638 3.58 26.62 29.51
N ALA A 639 2.95 26.57 30.69
CA ALA A 639 1.99 27.57 31.14
C ALA A 639 2.66 28.93 31.44
N ASP A 640 3.89 28.88 31.94
CA ASP A 640 4.68 30.07 32.27
C ASP A 640 5.14 30.82 31.01
N ALA A 641 4.80 32.10 30.93
CA ALA A 641 5.19 32.97 29.83
C ALA A 641 6.72 33.16 29.75
N ASN A 642 7.42 33.17 30.89
CA ASN A 642 8.89 33.30 30.90
C ASN A 642 9.56 32.04 30.35
N LYS A 643 9.11 30.85 30.78
CA LYS A 643 9.56 29.58 30.20
C LYS A 643 9.31 29.52 28.69
N ARG A 644 8.15 29.98 28.22
CA ARG A 644 7.86 30.08 26.77
C ARG A 644 8.81 31.02 26.04
N LEU A 645 9.11 32.18 26.62
CA LEU A 645 10.07 33.11 26.04
C LEU A 645 11.47 32.47 25.91
N GLU A 646 11.94 31.80 26.96
CA GLU A 646 13.22 31.09 26.97
C GLU A 646 13.28 29.99 25.91
N ILE A 647 12.24 29.15 25.84
CA ILE A 647 12.10 28.11 24.81
C ILE A 647 12.16 28.75 23.42
N ALA A 648 11.35 29.79 23.17
CA ALA A 648 11.30 30.43 21.86
C ALA A 648 12.67 31.01 21.44
N GLU A 649 13.42 31.58 22.38
CA GLU A 649 14.75 32.13 22.14
C GLU A 649 15.82 31.06 21.92
N ASP A 650 15.71 29.93 22.61
CA ASP A 650 16.59 28.79 22.36
C ASP A 650 16.36 28.20 20.96
N PHE A 651 15.10 27.93 20.58
CA PHE A 651 14.78 27.44 19.24
C PHE A 651 15.16 28.44 18.15
N ASP A 652 14.86 29.74 18.31
CA ASP A 652 15.23 30.76 17.33
C ASP A 652 16.75 30.81 17.12
N ARG A 653 17.55 30.70 18.20
CA ARG A 653 19.01 30.63 18.12
C ARG A 653 19.49 29.39 17.37
N ARG A 654 18.89 28.23 17.63
CA ARG A 654 19.21 26.97 16.92
C ARG A 654 18.88 27.07 15.43
N PHE A 655 17.74 27.67 15.07
CA PHE A 655 17.36 27.88 13.66
C PHE A 655 18.23 28.92 12.97
N GLN A 656 18.64 30.01 13.62
CA GLN A 656 19.61 30.95 13.07
C GLN A 656 20.96 30.28 12.78
N ALA A 657 21.42 29.38 13.67
CA ALA A 657 22.63 28.61 13.45
C ALA A 657 22.49 27.65 12.25
N ILE A 658 21.32 27.05 12.05
CA ILE A 658 21.01 26.23 10.87
C ILE A 658 20.97 27.10 9.61
N GLU A 659 20.28 28.25 9.65
CA GLU A 659 20.19 29.18 8.53
C GLU A 659 21.58 29.63 8.04
N ALA A 660 22.50 29.90 8.96
CA ALA A 660 23.86 30.30 8.63
C ALA A 660 24.69 29.21 7.92
N THR A 661 24.28 27.95 7.98
CA THR A 661 25.11 26.80 7.55
C THR A 661 24.47 25.90 6.51
N ILE A 662 23.13 25.80 6.45
CA ILE A 662 22.43 24.79 5.66
C ILE A 662 22.52 25.01 4.15
N GLY A 663 22.65 26.25 3.67
CA GLY A 663 22.84 26.61 2.26
C GLY A 663 21.75 26.17 1.26
N ILE A 664 20.81 25.32 1.66
CA ILE A 664 19.69 24.80 0.87
C ILE A 664 18.55 25.82 0.91
N ARG A 665 18.23 26.43 -0.23
CA ARG A 665 17.27 27.55 -0.33
C ARG A 665 15.91 27.28 0.32
N GLY A 666 15.33 26.11 0.08
CA GLY A 666 14.05 25.72 0.68
C GLY A 666 14.12 25.69 2.21
N CYS A 667 15.17 25.10 2.76
CA CYS A 667 15.40 25.05 4.20
C CYS A 667 15.67 26.45 4.80
N LEU A 668 16.39 27.33 4.10
CA LEU A 668 16.60 28.71 4.53
C LEU A 668 15.26 29.46 4.68
N LYS A 669 14.33 29.25 3.74
CA LYS A 669 13.00 29.85 3.81
C LYS A 669 12.22 29.32 5.03
N TYR A 670 12.15 28.00 5.21
CA TYR A 670 11.48 27.41 6.37
C TYR A 670 12.08 27.86 7.71
N ALA A 671 13.41 27.94 7.81
CA ALA A 671 14.08 28.45 9.02
C ALA A 671 13.63 29.88 9.36
N ARG A 672 13.54 30.77 8.36
CA ARG A 672 13.02 32.14 8.55
C ARG A 672 11.55 32.17 8.94
N ASP A 673 10.73 31.34 8.31
CA ASP A 673 9.30 31.24 8.61
C ASP A 673 9.11 30.75 10.06
N ILE A 674 9.87 29.74 10.49
CA ILE A 674 9.89 29.26 11.87
C ILE A 674 10.33 30.36 12.84
N SER A 675 11.44 31.07 12.58
CA SER A 675 11.88 32.21 13.40
C SER A 675 10.81 33.30 13.53
N ASN A 676 10.07 33.59 12.45
CA ASN A 676 8.97 34.55 12.49
C ASN A 676 7.78 34.03 13.31
N ARG A 677 7.43 32.74 13.17
CA ARG A 677 6.38 32.10 13.98
C ARG A 677 6.75 32.03 15.46
N LEU A 678 8.01 31.76 15.80
CA LEU A 678 8.51 31.76 17.17
C LEU A 678 8.38 33.15 17.81
N LYS A 679 8.66 34.23 17.07
CA LYS A 679 8.43 35.61 17.56
C LYS A 679 6.95 35.86 17.91
N ASN A 680 6.02 35.36 17.09
CA ASN A 680 4.60 35.47 17.36
C ASN A 680 4.17 34.58 18.54
N TRP A 681 4.78 33.40 18.67
CA TRP A 681 4.50 32.45 19.76
C TRP A 681 4.92 33.01 21.12
N LYS A 682 5.97 33.83 21.20
CA LYS A 682 6.40 34.54 22.43
C LYS A 682 5.27 35.37 23.06
N GLY A 683 4.43 36.01 22.25
CA GLY A 683 3.40 36.95 22.70
C GLY A 683 1.97 36.38 22.72
N ALA A 684 1.73 35.27 22.05
CA ALA A 684 0.40 34.67 21.95
C ALA A 684 0.10 33.75 23.14
N ARG A 685 -1.19 33.58 23.48
CA ARG A 685 -1.60 32.39 24.23
C ARG A 685 -1.30 31.16 23.37
N PRO A 686 -0.91 30.02 23.95
CA PRO A 686 -0.60 28.81 23.18
C PRO A 686 -1.86 28.39 22.41
N GLY A 687 -1.87 28.71 21.11
CA GLY A 687 -2.83 28.15 20.17
C GLY A 687 -2.21 26.92 19.54
N THR A 688 -2.93 25.80 19.56
CA THR A 688 -2.51 24.53 18.96
C THR A 688 -2.10 24.67 17.50
N THR A 689 -2.67 25.65 16.78
CA THR A 689 -2.38 25.94 15.37
C THR A 689 -0.96 26.42 15.11
N LEU A 690 -0.36 27.26 15.97
CA LEU A 690 0.98 27.81 15.67
C LEU A 690 2.07 26.78 15.90
N SER A 691 1.90 25.92 16.92
CA SER A 691 2.82 24.83 17.22
C SER A 691 2.83 23.78 16.11
N SER A 692 1.66 23.39 15.61
CA SER A 692 1.57 22.45 14.48
C SER A 692 2.19 23.02 13.20
N LEU A 693 2.05 24.32 12.95
CA LEU A 693 2.70 24.98 11.82
C LEU A 693 4.23 24.98 11.93
N ILE A 694 4.78 25.25 13.12
CA ILE A 694 6.23 25.17 13.36
C ILE A 694 6.70 23.73 13.13
N LEU A 695 6.03 22.74 13.71
CA LEU A 695 6.40 21.34 13.54
C LEU A 695 6.35 20.90 12.07
N ASN A 696 5.33 21.32 11.31
CA ASN A 696 5.24 21.05 9.88
C ASN A 696 6.39 21.67 9.08
N ASP A 697 6.82 22.89 9.43
CA ASP A 697 7.96 23.54 8.77
C ASP A 697 9.27 22.82 9.12
N ILE A 698 9.44 22.33 10.36
CA ILE A 698 10.57 21.48 10.78
C ILE A 698 10.59 20.18 9.99
N ASP A 699 9.46 19.47 9.93
CA ASP A 699 9.31 18.21 9.19
C ASP A 699 9.66 18.41 7.71
N SER A 700 9.22 19.53 7.11
CA SER A 700 9.56 19.88 5.72
C SER A 700 11.07 20.05 5.53
N MET A 701 11.79 20.65 6.49
CA MET A 701 13.25 20.77 6.44
C MET A 701 13.95 19.42 6.62
N VAL A 702 13.47 18.57 7.54
CA VAL A 702 14.04 17.23 7.76
C VAL A 702 13.89 16.37 6.52
N GLU A 703 12.72 16.40 5.87
CA GLU A 703 12.45 15.68 4.62
C GLU A 703 13.35 16.15 3.47
N LEU A 704 13.51 17.47 3.29
CA LEU A 704 14.43 18.03 2.29
C LEU A 704 15.88 17.58 2.51
N CYS A 705 16.36 17.66 3.75
CA CYS A 705 17.68 17.18 4.12
C CYS A 705 17.81 15.66 3.86
N TYR A 706 16.77 14.89 4.14
CA TYR A 706 16.79 13.45 3.90
C TYR A 706 16.90 13.13 2.41
N VAL A 707 16.03 13.69 1.57
CA VAL A 707 16.07 13.49 0.12
C VAL A 707 17.48 13.80 -0.43
N LEU A 708 18.03 14.97 -0.10
CA LEU A 708 19.37 15.37 -0.55
C LEU A 708 20.48 14.47 0.00
N SER A 709 20.36 13.95 1.23
CA SER A 709 21.34 13.00 1.79
C SER A 709 21.36 11.67 1.03
N GLN A 710 20.22 11.23 0.48
CA GLN A 710 20.17 10.02 -0.35
C GLN A 710 20.90 10.18 -1.68
N PHE A 711 21.06 11.41 -2.19
CA PHE A 711 21.92 11.67 -3.36
C PHE A 711 23.41 11.68 -3.01
N GLU A 712 23.78 12.13 -1.80
CA GLU A 712 25.20 12.19 -1.38
C GLU A 712 25.83 10.79 -1.35
N LYS A 713 25.14 9.85 -0.73
CA LYS A 713 25.56 8.45 -0.57
C LYS A 713 24.32 7.58 -0.74
N PRO A 714 23.91 7.25 -1.98
CA PRO A 714 22.85 6.28 -2.16
C PRO A 714 23.27 5.01 -1.43
N GLY A 715 22.41 4.50 -0.55
CA GLY A 715 22.64 3.20 0.04
C GLY A 715 22.69 2.11 -1.02
N ASP A 716 23.05 0.89 -0.64
CA ASP A 716 22.90 -0.26 -1.52
C ASP A 716 21.44 -0.34 -2.03
N PHE A 717 21.24 -0.82 -3.25
CA PHE A 717 19.89 -1.02 -3.76
C PHE A 717 19.14 -1.99 -2.85
N LYS A 718 18.15 -1.46 -2.12
CA LYS A 718 17.23 -2.25 -1.28
C LYS A 718 15.92 -2.58 -2.00
N GLY A 719 15.81 -2.14 -3.25
CA GLY A 719 14.66 -2.43 -4.07
C GLY A 719 14.60 -3.89 -4.46
N THR A 720 13.53 -4.23 -5.17
CA THR A 720 13.26 -5.63 -5.50
C THR A 720 12.86 -5.78 -6.96
N VAL A 721 13.10 -6.95 -7.55
CA VAL A 721 12.50 -7.25 -8.85
C VAL A 721 11.03 -7.55 -8.59
N HIS A 722 10.12 -6.73 -9.10
CA HIS A 722 8.69 -6.94 -8.86
C HIS A 722 8.18 -8.20 -9.56
N CYS A 723 7.17 -8.81 -8.93
CA CYS A 723 6.74 -10.15 -9.28
C CYS A 723 6.11 -10.22 -10.68
N GLU A 724 5.39 -9.17 -11.09
CA GLU A 724 4.73 -8.99 -12.38
C GLU A 724 5.73 -8.92 -13.52
N ALA A 725 6.82 -8.18 -13.33
CA ALA A 725 7.83 -7.97 -14.35
C ALA A 725 8.46 -9.29 -14.77
N ASN A 726 8.77 -10.13 -13.79
CA ASN A 726 9.31 -11.47 -14.01
C ASN A 726 8.30 -12.42 -14.64
N ILE A 727 7.01 -12.41 -14.22
CA ILE A 727 5.97 -13.22 -14.87
C ILE A 727 5.83 -12.79 -16.33
N ALA A 728 5.69 -11.50 -16.60
CA ALA A 728 5.53 -10.98 -17.95
C ALA A 728 6.72 -11.32 -18.85
N ASN A 729 7.93 -11.23 -18.31
CA ASN A 729 9.15 -11.60 -18.98
C ASN A 729 9.23 -13.12 -19.25
N PHE A 730 8.87 -13.96 -18.26
CA PHE A 730 8.76 -15.41 -18.43
C PHE A 730 7.76 -15.77 -19.54
N LEU A 731 6.60 -15.10 -19.58
CA LEU A 731 5.59 -15.27 -20.63
C LEU A 731 6.09 -14.75 -21.99
N SER A 732 6.87 -13.67 -22.01
CA SER A 732 7.35 -13.02 -23.23
C SER A 732 8.49 -13.75 -23.94
N ASN A 733 9.37 -14.40 -23.17
CA ASN A 733 10.61 -15.04 -23.65
C ASN A 733 10.49 -16.54 -23.90
N ARG A 734 9.26 -17.07 -24.03
CA ARG A 734 9.06 -18.48 -24.35
C ARG A 734 9.71 -18.84 -25.68
N ASN A 735 10.64 -19.80 -25.60
CA ASN A 735 11.12 -20.48 -26.78
C ASN A 735 9.92 -21.21 -27.42
N PRO A 736 9.59 -20.97 -28.71
CA PRO A 736 8.48 -21.63 -29.38
C PRO A 736 8.57 -23.17 -29.40
N GLN A 737 9.72 -23.74 -29.02
CA GLN A 737 9.93 -25.18 -28.89
C GLN A 737 9.68 -25.76 -27.48
N SER A 738 9.46 -24.93 -26.44
CA SER A 738 9.19 -25.47 -25.11
C SER A 738 7.78 -26.09 -25.08
N GLN A 739 7.65 -27.28 -24.48
CA GLN A 739 6.38 -28.03 -24.37
C GLN A 739 5.38 -27.38 -23.39
N VAL A 740 5.72 -26.24 -22.79
CA VAL A 740 4.80 -25.50 -21.93
C VAL A 740 3.71 -24.90 -22.83
N PRO A 741 2.41 -25.20 -22.60
CA PRO A 741 1.32 -24.77 -23.48
C PRO A 741 1.39 -23.29 -23.83
N LYS A 742 1.17 -22.92 -25.09
CA LYS A 742 1.21 -21.53 -25.61
C LYS A 742 0.15 -20.58 -24.98
N GLU A 743 -0.55 -21.02 -23.94
CA GLU A 743 -1.87 -20.54 -23.54
C GLU A 743 -1.90 -19.85 -22.16
N TYR A 744 -0.74 -19.46 -21.63
CA TYR A 744 -0.71 -18.68 -20.39
C TYR A 744 -1.18 -17.26 -20.70
N GLY A 745 -2.22 -16.83 -19.99
CA GLY A 745 -3.05 -15.71 -20.35
C GLY A 745 -2.43 -14.35 -20.05
N ARG A 746 -3.05 -13.32 -20.62
CA ARG A 746 -2.77 -11.90 -20.36
C ARG A 746 -3.03 -11.45 -18.92
N ILE A 747 -3.62 -12.28 -18.07
CA ILE A 747 -4.09 -11.88 -16.74
C ILE A 747 -2.99 -12.15 -15.72
N ILE A 748 -2.46 -11.08 -15.13
CA ILE A 748 -1.49 -11.11 -14.05
C ILE A 748 -2.11 -10.34 -12.89
N ALA A 749 -2.51 -11.05 -11.85
CA ALA A 749 -2.93 -10.42 -10.60
C ALA A 749 -1.78 -10.44 -9.61
N VAL A 750 -1.68 -9.42 -8.77
CA VAL A 750 -0.79 -9.44 -7.62
C VAL A 750 -1.59 -9.14 -6.37
N SER A 751 -1.03 -9.48 -5.21
CA SER A 751 -1.67 -9.23 -3.92
C SER A 751 -1.85 -7.75 -3.58
N LYS A 752 -1.18 -6.86 -4.32
CA LYS A 752 -1.24 -5.39 -4.20
C LYS A 752 -1.66 -4.77 -5.55
N ASN A 753 -1.70 -3.44 -5.65
CA ASN A 753 -1.72 -2.80 -6.97
C ASN A 753 -0.35 -2.95 -7.62
N ASN A 754 -0.30 -2.89 -8.95
CA ASN A 754 0.98 -3.02 -9.66
C ASN A 754 1.86 -1.80 -9.38
N CYS A 755 3.17 -2.00 -9.39
CA CYS A 755 4.06 -0.85 -9.42
C CYS A 755 3.96 -0.11 -10.77
N PRO A 756 4.12 1.22 -10.84
CA PRO A 756 4.13 1.94 -12.11
C PRO A 756 5.12 1.34 -13.12
N SER A 757 6.30 0.92 -12.65
CA SER A 757 7.32 0.23 -13.45
C SER A 757 6.81 -1.09 -14.03
N CYS A 758 6.09 -1.86 -13.23
CA CYS A 758 5.51 -3.14 -13.58
C CYS A 758 4.43 -2.92 -14.65
N HIS A 759 3.52 -1.99 -14.39
CA HIS A 759 2.44 -1.64 -15.30
C HIS A 759 2.97 -1.13 -16.65
N THR A 760 3.97 -0.26 -16.63
CA THR A 760 4.63 0.22 -17.85
C THR A 760 5.32 -0.91 -18.61
N LEU A 761 6.03 -1.80 -17.92
CA LEU A 761 6.68 -2.95 -18.54
C LEU A 761 5.65 -3.88 -19.17
N LEU A 762 4.51 -4.12 -18.51
CA LEU A 762 3.40 -4.89 -19.07
C LEU A 762 2.89 -4.27 -20.38
N GLY A 763 2.72 -2.95 -20.43
CA GLY A 763 2.35 -2.24 -21.66
C GLY A 763 3.40 -2.36 -22.77
N ILE A 764 4.70 -2.34 -22.43
CA ILE A 764 5.78 -2.52 -23.43
C ILE A 764 5.87 -3.97 -23.94
N LEU A 765 5.62 -4.93 -23.06
CA LEU A 765 5.64 -6.37 -23.39
C LEU A 765 4.35 -6.82 -24.07
N GLU A 766 3.36 -5.95 -24.24
CA GLU A 766 2.11 -6.23 -24.93
C GLU A 766 2.39 -6.78 -26.34
N LYS A 767 1.80 -7.95 -26.62
CA LYS A 767 1.85 -8.59 -27.94
C LYS A 767 0.44 -8.57 -28.54
N ASP A 768 0.37 -8.41 -29.86
CA ASP A 768 -0.87 -8.53 -30.64
C ASP A 768 -1.99 -7.54 -30.24
N GLY A 769 -1.64 -6.41 -29.61
CA GLY A 769 -2.60 -5.36 -29.21
C GLY A 769 -3.59 -5.79 -28.12
N ARG A 770 -3.22 -6.78 -27.29
CA ARG A 770 -4.01 -7.20 -26.13
C ARG A 770 -3.24 -6.90 -24.85
N PRO A 771 -3.64 -5.89 -24.06
CA PRO A 771 -2.90 -5.50 -22.88
C PRO A 771 -2.98 -6.60 -21.81
N PHE A 772 -1.93 -6.69 -21.00
CA PHE A 772 -2.00 -7.48 -19.78
C PHE A 772 -3.04 -6.87 -18.84
N LEU A 773 -3.87 -7.73 -18.24
CA LEU A 773 -4.87 -7.33 -17.27
C LEU A 773 -4.27 -7.42 -15.88
N SER A 774 -4.35 -6.31 -15.15
CA SER A 774 -3.86 -6.16 -13.78
C SER A 774 -4.75 -5.19 -12.99
N ARG A 775 -4.53 -5.05 -11.68
CA ARG A 775 -5.31 -4.14 -10.81
C ARG A 775 -5.02 -2.65 -11.03
N GLY A 776 -4.23 -2.32 -12.06
CA GLY A 776 -3.73 -0.98 -12.33
C GLY A 776 -2.53 -0.61 -11.44
N PRO A 777 -1.84 0.51 -11.76
CA PRO A 777 -0.69 0.94 -10.99
C PRO A 777 -1.08 1.67 -9.68
N HIS A 778 -0.30 1.50 -8.62
CA HIS A 778 -0.31 2.45 -7.49
C HIS A 778 0.45 3.73 -7.85
N LYS A 779 0.30 4.79 -7.06
CA LYS A 779 0.81 6.13 -7.41
C LYS A 779 2.33 6.28 -7.33
N ILE A 780 2.96 5.61 -6.36
CA ILE A 780 4.38 5.81 -6.04
C ILE A 780 5.24 4.81 -6.81
N VAL A 781 6.35 5.22 -7.40
CA VAL A 781 7.34 4.28 -7.94
C VAL A 781 8.12 3.70 -6.76
N PHE A 782 8.18 2.37 -6.64
CA PHE A 782 9.07 1.72 -5.67
C PHE A 782 10.43 1.41 -6.31
N PRO A 783 11.52 1.38 -5.51
CA PRO A 783 12.82 0.98 -6.01
C PRO A 783 12.74 -0.45 -6.53
N CYS A 784 13.07 -0.63 -7.81
CA CYS A 784 12.95 -1.92 -8.46
C CYS A 784 13.98 -2.15 -9.56
N SER A 785 14.23 -3.43 -9.82
CA SER A 785 15.08 -3.86 -10.93
C SER A 785 14.22 -4.55 -11.99
N LEU A 786 14.69 -4.51 -13.22
CA LEU A 786 14.11 -5.26 -14.32
C LEU A 786 14.60 -6.72 -14.29
N PRO A 787 13.84 -7.68 -14.86
CA PRO A 787 14.31 -9.04 -15.08
C PRO A 787 15.53 -9.09 -16.01
N LEU A 788 16.60 -9.80 -15.63
CA LEU A 788 17.90 -9.78 -16.33
C LEU A 788 17.88 -10.31 -17.77
N ASN A 789 16.85 -11.06 -18.15
CA ASN A 789 16.71 -11.63 -19.48
C ASN A 789 15.76 -10.84 -20.40
N LEU A 790 15.42 -9.59 -20.07
CA LEU A 790 14.70 -8.73 -20.99
C LEU A 790 15.56 -8.43 -22.23
N LYS A 791 14.89 -8.26 -23.38
CA LYS A 791 15.56 -7.72 -24.56
C LYS A 791 16.06 -6.31 -24.26
N GLN A 792 17.28 -6.00 -24.71
CA GLN A 792 17.89 -4.69 -24.49
C GLN A 792 16.98 -3.53 -24.89
N SER A 793 16.28 -3.63 -26.02
CA SER A 793 15.34 -2.59 -26.46
C SER A 793 14.17 -2.32 -25.51
N VAL A 794 13.77 -3.29 -24.69
CA VAL A 794 12.76 -3.12 -23.64
C VAL A 794 13.38 -2.39 -22.44
N VAL A 795 14.60 -2.75 -22.05
CA VAL A 795 15.36 -2.08 -20.99
C VAL A 795 15.58 -0.60 -21.34
N ASP A 796 16.00 -0.32 -22.58
CA ASP A 796 16.18 1.05 -23.09
C ASP A 796 14.88 1.86 -23.04
N LYS A 797 13.74 1.25 -23.44
CA LYS A 797 12.41 1.89 -23.38
C LYS A 797 12.00 2.20 -21.94
N MET A 798 12.25 1.28 -21.01
CA MET A 798 11.97 1.48 -19.58
C MET A 798 12.84 2.59 -18.99
N ASN A 799 14.15 2.57 -19.24
CA ASN A 799 15.08 3.62 -18.81
C ASN A 799 14.67 4.99 -19.34
N LYS A 800 14.34 5.09 -20.63
CA LYS A 800 13.93 6.37 -21.23
C LYS A 800 12.62 6.90 -20.65
N LYS A 801 11.60 6.05 -20.46
CA LYS A 801 10.29 6.48 -19.91
C LYS A 801 10.43 6.93 -18.45
N PHE A 802 11.05 6.11 -17.59
CA PHE A 802 11.22 6.48 -16.18
C PHE A 802 12.27 7.56 -15.96
N GLY A 803 13.28 7.65 -16.82
CA GLY A 803 14.25 8.73 -16.84
C GLY A 803 13.63 10.09 -17.14
N ALA A 804 12.73 10.15 -18.12
CA ALA A 804 11.94 11.35 -18.40
C ALA A 804 11.02 11.71 -17.21
N GLN A 805 10.40 10.73 -16.57
CA GLN A 805 9.61 10.95 -15.35
C GLN A 805 10.49 11.49 -14.21
N LEU A 806 11.65 10.89 -13.96
CA LEU A 806 12.60 11.35 -12.94
C LEU A 806 13.03 12.78 -13.20
N ARG A 807 13.30 13.13 -14.47
CA ARG A 807 13.62 14.52 -14.84
C ARG A 807 12.53 15.48 -14.44
N LYS A 808 11.28 15.18 -14.80
CA LYS A 808 10.13 16.02 -14.48
C LYS A 808 9.99 16.21 -12.97
N GLU A 809 9.97 15.12 -12.22
CA GLU A 809 9.80 15.12 -10.75
C GLU A 809 10.98 15.83 -10.06
N LEU A 810 12.20 15.64 -10.55
CA LEU A 810 13.39 16.31 -10.03
C LEU A 810 13.37 17.82 -10.32
N LEU A 811 12.93 18.24 -11.50
CA LEU A 811 12.76 19.65 -11.81
C LEU A 811 11.67 20.29 -10.93
N ASP A 812 10.53 19.62 -10.75
CA ASP A 812 9.47 20.06 -9.85
C ASP A 812 10.00 20.18 -8.41
N PHE A 813 10.72 19.17 -7.92
CA PHE A 813 11.41 19.18 -6.63
C PHE A 813 12.36 20.39 -6.48
N LEU A 814 13.25 20.61 -7.46
CA LEU A 814 14.23 21.70 -7.44
C LEU A 814 13.55 23.08 -7.53
N ASN A 815 12.48 23.21 -8.29
CA ASN A 815 11.72 24.45 -8.44
C ASN A 815 10.94 24.78 -7.17
N ASP A 816 10.35 23.79 -6.51
CA ASP A 816 9.60 23.97 -5.26
C ASP A 816 10.54 24.34 -4.09
N MET A 817 11.79 23.86 -4.12
CA MET A 817 12.84 24.36 -3.22
C MET A 817 13.16 25.84 -3.41
N GLU A 818 12.90 26.42 -4.58
CA GLU A 818 13.42 27.75 -4.90
C GLU A 818 12.53 28.91 -4.49
N SER A 819 11.20 28.77 -4.45
CA SER A 819 10.23 29.66 -3.76
C SER A 819 8.86 29.62 -4.43
N ARG A 820 7.97 28.73 -3.98
CA ARG A 820 6.53 29.02 -4.00
C ARG A 820 6.07 29.34 -2.58
N PRO A 821 5.52 30.53 -2.30
CA PRO A 821 4.71 30.71 -1.10
C PRO A 821 3.67 29.59 -1.11
N ARG A 822 3.54 28.82 -0.01
CA ARG A 822 2.39 27.92 0.12
C ARG A 822 1.17 28.83 0.05
N SER A 823 0.47 28.82 -1.09
CA SER A 823 -0.89 29.30 -1.14
C SER A 823 -1.67 28.33 -0.28
N TYR A 824 -1.78 28.64 1.02
CA TYR A 824 -2.80 28.02 1.84
C TYR A 824 -4.10 28.20 1.06
N SER A 825 -4.68 27.10 0.57
CA SER A 825 -6.03 27.16 0.04
C SER A 825 -6.83 27.77 1.18
N SER A 826 -7.36 28.96 0.92
CA SER A 826 -8.16 29.67 1.90
C SER A 826 -9.45 28.89 1.97
N GLY A 827 -9.44 27.82 2.77
CA GLY A 827 -10.63 27.06 3.13
C GLY A 827 -11.69 28.08 3.47
N SER A 828 -12.80 28.00 2.74
CA SER A 828 -13.86 28.99 2.70
C SER A 828 -14.42 29.27 4.10
N ASN A 829 -13.82 30.19 4.82
CA ASN A 829 -14.41 30.90 5.95
C ASN A 829 -15.40 31.96 5.44
N VAL A 830 -16.18 31.61 4.41
CA VAL A 830 -17.39 32.37 4.08
C VAL A 830 -18.39 32.03 5.18
N SER A 831 -18.36 32.85 6.22
CA SER A 831 -19.41 32.91 7.23
C SER A 831 -20.74 33.12 6.48
N SER A 832 -21.57 32.09 6.42
CA SER A 832 -22.92 32.18 5.88
C SER A 832 -23.72 33.09 6.82
N LYS A 833 -23.77 34.38 6.48
CA LYS A 833 -24.71 35.31 7.11
C LYS A 833 -26.12 34.82 6.85
N GLY A 834 -26.85 34.63 7.95
CA GLY A 834 -28.16 34.01 8.07
C GLY A 834 -29.16 34.32 6.97
N SER A 835 -29.73 33.25 6.41
CA SER A 835 -31.05 33.27 5.80
C SER A 835 -32.08 33.30 6.94
N ALA A 836 -32.53 34.50 7.31
CA ALA A 836 -33.65 34.68 8.21
C ALA A 836 -34.96 34.35 7.46
N GLY A 837 -35.76 33.47 8.06
CA GLY A 837 -36.98 32.94 7.49
C GLY A 837 -38.06 33.99 7.19
N MET A 838 -38.74 33.78 6.07
CA MET A 838 -40.03 34.37 5.75
C MET A 838 -41.15 33.40 6.19
N PRO A 839 -42.17 33.84 6.95
CA PRO A 839 -43.40 33.08 7.12
C PRO A 839 -44.43 33.45 6.04
N ASN A 840 -45.20 32.44 5.64
CA ASN A 840 -46.29 32.50 4.68
C ASN A 840 -47.42 33.47 5.06
N SER A 841 -47.97 34.21 4.09
CA SER A 841 -49.38 34.64 4.05
C SER A 841 -49.83 35.03 2.62
N PRO A 842 -51.01 34.62 2.13
CA PRO A 842 -51.51 34.93 0.78
C PRO A 842 -52.53 36.10 0.74
N TYR A 843 -52.69 36.68 -0.46
CA TYR A 843 -53.68 37.70 -0.90
C TYR A 843 -53.38 39.19 -0.61
N HIS A 844 -52.92 39.94 -1.62
CA HIS A 844 -53.69 41.01 -2.28
C HIS A 844 -52.95 41.61 -3.51
N GLN A 845 -53.75 42.15 -4.42
CA GLN A 845 -53.50 42.70 -5.77
C GLN A 845 -52.44 43.82 -5.91
N PRO A 846 -52.02 44.16 -7.15
CA PRO A 846 -50.93 45.09 -7.42
C PRO A 846 -51.40 46.55 -7.44
N VAL A 847 -50.62 47.44 -6.82
CA VAL A 847 -50.65 48.87 -7.11
C VAL A 847 -49.22 49.33 -7.32
N GLN A 848 -48.96 49.82 -8.53
CA GLN A 848 -47.76 50.59 -8.89
C GLN A 848 -47.68 51.85 -8.02
N PHE A 849 -46.49 52.21 -7.54
CA PHE A 849 -46.01 53.60 -7.59
C PHE A 849 -44.48 53.63 -7.51
N ALA A 850 -43.88 54.34 -8.46
CA ALA A 850 -42.53 54.85 -8.43
C ALA A 850 -42.44 56.05 -7.46
N ILE A 851 -41.24 56.31 -6.94
CA ILE A 851 -40.66 57.54 -6.35
C ILE A 851 -39.21 57.09 -5.98
N GLU A 852 -38.14 57.45 -6.72
CA GLU A 852 -37.27 58.65 -6.55
C GLU A 852 -37.04 58.98 -5.06
N SER A 853 -35.90 59.30 -4.48
CA SER A 853 -34.53 59.63 -4.84
C SER A 853 -33.76 59.73 -3.50
N ASP A 854 -32.47 60.04 -3.59
CA ASP A 854 -31.58 60.63 -2.56
C ASP A 854 -30.88 59.62 -1.63
N GLU A 855 -29.57 59.39 -1.75
CA GLU A 855 -28.40 60.26 -1.50
C GLU A 855 -28.03 60.39 -0.01
N GLU A 856 -26.71 60.28 0.22
CA GLU A 856 -25.92 60.50 1.45
C GLU A 856 -26.00 59.37 2.51
N GLU A 857 -24.92 58.74 2.97
CA GLU A 857 -23.50 59.12 3.10
C GLU A 857 -22.59 57.87 3.09
#